data_AF-A0AA48L3V5-F1
#
_entry.id   AF-A0AA48L3V5-F1
#
_cell.length_a   1.000
_cell.length_b   1.000
_cell.length_c   1.000
_cell.angle_alpha   90.00
_cell.angle_beta   90.00
_cell.angle_gamma   90.00
#
_symmetry.space_group_name_H-M   'P 1'
#
loop_
_entity.id
_entity.type
_entity.pdbx_description
1 polymer ?
#
loop_
_entity_poly.entity_id
_entity_poly.type
_entity_poly.pdbx_seq_one_letter_code
_entity_poly.pdbx_strand_id
1 'polypeptide(L)'
;MPKEQIRKRGKRKPKTEDDVAPASVPAPEPVQEAEPETHGGIHPSRLAFLKTGQRPAPPPRPEGEEVEEDGAADWTRGPRHESEYPFGVLDPDVKAYFRNVEDQIKDWEGVGSVGEEREDRQLFLSSVLSELRGHELQVSTDPDVAVVFERLLPSLNDWGRRVVGDAVGGEWESLVRHRFGSHVAQTWLTLAAGTLDREARGMYPPQHIKQQKDKEADEGVLPTMAELVTTIVGCLQPTLPGLLTQAHASPPVRLLLLVLTPDRALPSLDASEGGADLVRSKRSGKWRKGHGVQGKSILGDEPSTAEKRAVPESVVALRPQIREGLMERIAPVEWQGMGVSPVGSPAVQLLLQCEVEDGAVAQGSLFDILTEGLVTAVESKKESKKEGKKEKITPQPYLSAQVVSQTGTRLLEALLTLAPKRVFKALWKTYFVGKLGKLAAHPYANYAVAAGIGRLDASGVKVAISEIQGTSGGRGLVKTGRTAALLALARRASTLPDTIPAVEGLVVSALDLGDDTKQLVPCMLAMKTRPVYAALLAGEEAPESEDEVEKDDDAEALAAAKARRSAWENRRERRGGKLDPSLPGCLVLQALVALPSTLTLDSLLAQNPDILLGYASSPVASHLLDKVLTVPAVPAKYRRKLIMTFMGQYELLAQDRLGSRVADTVWATADGFMREKIAKSLIPHATALGNSQYGRFFARKLDLHLLQRRPDEWRESVLGVRHHFAHQKDELAPLPEPEVEATETAEERKKRRKEKKRERDEIDDVFAAVEKKRKRKSK
;
A
#
# COMPACT_ATOMS: atom_id res chain seq x y z
N MET A 1 37.33 -19.66 -37.72
CA MET A 1 38.81 -19.68 -37.66
C MET A 1 39.26 -18.49 -36.81
N PRO A 2 40.30 -18.58 -35.97
CA PRO A 2 40.32 -19.13 -34.58
C PRO A 2 40.71 -18.02 -33.55
N LYS A 3 40.83 -18.16 -32.21
CA LYS A 3 41.09 -19.26 -31.26
C LYS A 3 40.85 -18.72 -29.83
N GLU A 4 40.11 -19.45 -28.99
CA GLU A 4 40.10 -19.29 -27.53
C GLU A 4 41.12 -20.25 -26.89
N GLN A 5 41.81 -19.82 -25.82
CA GLN A 5 42.69 -20.66 -25.00
C GLN A 5 42.22 -20.71 -23.55
N ILE A 6 41.80 -21.91 -23.15
CA ILE A 6 41.56 -22.35 -21.77
C ILE A 6 42.90 -22.83 -21.19
N ARG A 7 43.23 -22.47 -19.94
CA ARG A 7 44.22 -23.20 -19.12
C ARG A 7 43.69 -23.51 -17.71
N LYS A 8 43.63 -24.81 -17.44
CA LYS A 8 43.32 -25.47 -16.16
C LYS A 8 44.49 -25.34 -15.18
N ARG A 9 44.21 -25.24 -13.87
CA ARG A 9 45.22 -25.21 -12.79
C ARG A 9 45.25 -26.56 -12.04
N GLY A 10 46.42 -27.18 -11.99
CA GLY A 10 46.72 -28.44 -11.30
C GLY A 10 47.27 -28.26 -9.87
N LYS A 11 47.25 -29.36 -9.11
CA LYS A 11 47.47 -29.55 -7.66
C LYS A 11 48.92 -29.35 -7.16
N ARG A 12 49.04 -29.07 -5.85
CA ARG A 12 50.25 -28.99 -4.97
C ARG A 12 50.88 -30.39 -4.72
N LYS A 13 52.17 -30.59 -4.36
CA LYS A 13 53.01 -30.32 -3.13
C LYS A 13 54.35 -31.14 -3.32
N PRO A 14 55.35 -31.29 -2.40
CA PRO A 14 55.87 -30.51 -1.23
C PRO A 14 57.44 -30.50 -1.03
N LYS A 15 57.90 -29.87 0.10
CA LYS A 15 59.17 -30.05 0.90
C LYS A 15 60.49 -29.49 0.31
N THR A 16 61.46 -28.93 1.06
CA THR A 16 62.01 -29.25 2.40
C THR A 16 62.79 -28.06 3.02
N GLU A 17 63.12 -28.18 4.31
CA GLU A 17 63.84 -27.28 5.24
C GLU A 17 65.31 -26.96 4.89
N ASP A 18 65.88 -25.88 5.45
CA ASP A 18 67.06 -25.98 6.34
C ASP A 18 67.44 -24.63 7.01
N ASP A 19 67.83 -24.78 8.28
CA ASP A 19 68.22 -23.82 9.33
C ASP A 19 69.44 -22.93 9.02
N VAL A 20 69.55 -21.77 9.70
CA VAL A 20 70.68 -21.40 10.58
C VAL A 20 70.27 -20.25 11.53
N ALA A 21 70.42 -20.45 12.84
CA ALA A 21 70.60 -19.44 13.88
C ALA A 21 71.94 -19.78 14.63
N PRO A 22 72.40 -19.09 15.70
CA PRO A 22 71.92 -17.89 16.40
C PRO A 22 73.05 -16.90 16.84
N ALA A 23 72.68 -15.81 17.53
CA ALA A 23 73.45 -15.26 18.65
C ALA A 23 72.54 -14.46 19.60
N SER A 24 72.79 -14.63 20.89
CA SER A 24 71.90 -14.45 22.05
C SER A 24 72.32 -13.30 22.97
N VAL A 25 71.37 -12.52 23.51
CA VAL A 25 71.45 -11.89 24.87
C VAL A 25 70.02 -11.52 25.35
N PRO A 26 69.76 -11.21 26.65
CA PRO A 26 68.93 -12.03 27.54
C PRO A 26 67.61 -11.36 27.99
N ALA A 27 66.71 -12.16 28.55
CA ALA A 27 65.39 -11.75 29.04
C ALA A 27 65.43 -11.06 30.42
N PRO A 28 64.48 -10.14 30.68
CA PRO A 28 63.74 -10.19 31.95
C PRO A 28 62.21 -10.10 31.77
N GLU A 29 61.54 -11.01 32.49
CA GLU A 29 60.20 -11.11 33.08
C GLU A 29 58.90 -10.57 32.40
N PRO A 30 57.79 -11.34 32.47
CA PRO A 30 56.56 -11.05 31.74
C PRO A 30 55.59 -10.13 32.53
N VAL A 31 55.28 -8.97 31.97
CA VAL A 31 54.14 -8.15 32.33
C VAL A 31 53.01 -8.44 31.34
N GLN A 32 51.84 -8.82 31.86
CA GLN A 32 50.62 -9.12 31.09
C GLN A 32 49.85 -7.83 30.79
N GLU A 33 49.59 -7.56 29.50
CA GLU A 33 48.45 -6.83 28.93
C GLU A 33 48.62 -6.89 27.39
N ALA A 34 47.83 -7.67 26.64
CA ALA A 34 46.44 -7.48 26.21
C ALA A 34 46.34 -6.71 24.88
N GLU A 35 45.88 -7.40 23.82
CA GLU A 35 45.07 -7.00 22.64
C GLU A 35 45.13 -8.13 21.58
N PRO A 36 44.20 -8.25 20.61
CA PRO A 36 42.75 -8.36 20.70
C PRO A 36 42.25 -9.62 19.92
N GLU A 37 41.49 -10.52 20.57
CA GLU A 37 40.91 -11.69 19.85
C GLU A 37 39.42 -11.53 19.52
N THR A 38 39.16 -11.70 18.23
CA THR A 38 37.86 -11.89 17.60
C THR A 38 37.14 -13.13 18.14
N HIS A 39 35.93 -13.00 18.68
CA HIS A 39 35.05 -14.15 18.92
C HIS A 39 33.62 -13.90 18.44
N GLY A 40 33.33 -14.38 17.23
CA GLY A 40 32.00 -14.84 16.84
C GLY A 40 31.80 -16.26 17.34
N GLY A 41 31.04 -16.44 18.42
CA GLY A 41 30.79 -17.75 19.03
C GLY A 41 29.80 -18.60 18.22
N ILE A 42 30.20 -19.84 17.90
CA ILE A 42 29.31 -20.89 17.38
C ILE A 42 28.47 -21.44 18.54
N HIS A 43 27.15 -21.52 18.35
CA HIS A 43 26.19 -22.00 19.34
C HIS A 43 26.56 -23.41 19.87
N PRO A 44 26.52 -23.66 21.20
CA PRO A 44 27.09 -24.86 21.83
C PRO A 44 26.48 -26.19 21.34
N SER A 45 25.20 -26.23 20.99
CA SER A 45 24.58 -27.43 20.40
C SER A 45 25.05 -27.72 18.97
N ARG A 46 25.56 -26.71 18.24
CA ARG A 46 26.19 -26.86 16.92
C ARG A 46 27.64 -27.32 17.07
N LEU A 47 28.32 -26.86 18.12
CA LEU A 47 29.68 -27.28 18.48
C LEU A 47 29.72 -28.75 18.97
N ALA A 48 28.68 -29.19 19.67
CA ALA A 48 28.53 -30.59 20.10
C ALA A 48 28.29 -31.53 18.90
N PHE A 49 27.39 -31.17 17.97
CA PHE A 49 27.15 -31.96 16.75
C PHE A 49 28.40 -32.07 15.86
N LEU A 50 29.17 -30.98 15.73
CA LEU A 50 30.44 -30.98 14.98
C LEU A 50 31.52 -31.85 15.62
N LYS A 51 31.47 -32.08 16.95
CA LYS A 51 32.44 -32.93 17.66
C LYS A 51 32.06 -34.40 17.70
N THR A 52 30.78 -34.75 17.73
CA THR A 52 30.33 -36.14 17.98
C THR A 52 29.51 -36.75 16.85
N GLY A 53 29.08 -35.97 15.85
CA GLY A 53 28.30 -36.46 14.70
C GLY A 53 26.86 -36.91 15.03
N GLN A 54 26.44 -36.82 16.29
CA GLN A 54 25.10 -37.23 16.75
C GLN A 54 24.29 -36.03 17.23
N ARG A 55 23.01 -36.00 16.86
CA ARG A 55 22.06 -34.95 17.26
C ARG A 55 21.54 -35.26 18.68
N PRO A 56 21.49 -34.30 19.62
CA PRO A 56 21.01 -34.56 20.98
C PRO A 56 19.54 -35.02 20.98
N ALA A 57 19.22 -36.03 21.79
CA ALA A 57 17.85 -36.50 21.98
C ALA A 57 17.00 -35.44 22.70
N PRO A 58 15.70 -35.32 22.37
CA PRO A 58 14.78 -34.43 23.09
C PRO A 58 14.57 -34.90 24.54
N PRO A 59 14.26 -33.99 25.48
CA PRO A 59 14.03 -34.35 26.87
C PRO A 59 12.78 -35.24 27.03
N PRO A 60 12.75 -36.15 28.02
CA PRO A 60 11.61 -37.03 28.25
C PRO A 60 10.41 -36.23 28.78
N ARG A 61 9.21 -36.60 28.33
CA ARG A 61 7.96 -36.08 28.89
C ARG A 61 7.66 -36.82 30.20
N PRO A 62 7.15 -36.14 31.25
CA PRO A 62 6.70 -36.81 32.46
C PRO A 62 5.48 -37.69 32.16
N GLU A 63 5.53 -38.93 32.64
CA GLU A 63 4.42 -39.89 32.61
C GLU A 63 3.54 -39.69 33.85
N GLY A 64 2.22 -39.72 33.64
CA GLY A 64 1.23 -39.92 34.70
C GLY A 64 0.42 -38.69 35.09
N GLU A 65 -0.69 -38.46 34.38
CA GLU A 65 -1.98 -38.03 34.95
C GLU A 65 -3.06 -38.27 33.88
N GLU A 66 -3.89 -39.28 34.09
CA GLU A 66 -5.13 -39.49 33.35
C GLU A 66 -6.08 -38.33 33.69
N VAL A 67 -6.31 -37.45 32.73
CA VAL A 67 -7.37 -36.45 32.81
C VAL A 67 -8.42 -36.85 31.78
N GLU A 68 -9.60 -37.19 32.27
CA GLU A 68 -10.80 -37.43 31.48
C GLU A 68 -11.01 -36.28 30.47
N GLU A 69 -11.15 -36.65 29.19
CA GLU A 69 -11.52 -35.73 28.12
C GLU A 69 -12.94 -35.22 28.35
N ASP A 70 -13.06 -34.00 28.85
CA ASP A 70 -14.26 -33.20 28.73
C ASP A 70 -13.98 -31.95 27.86
N GLY A 71 -14.58 -31.99 26.66
CA GLY A 71 -14.77 -30.92 25.67
C GLY A 71 -14.00 -29.60 25.78
N ALA A 72 -12.78 -29.56 25.26
CA ALA A 72 -12.16 -28.32 24.78
C ALA A 72 -11.97 -28.42 23.26
N ALA A 73 -12.72 -27.63 22.49
CA ALA A 73 -12.58 -27.55 21.05
C ALA A 73 -11.13 -27.15 20.68
N ASP A 74 -10.37 -28.11 20.14
CA ASP A 74 -9.04 -27.91 19.58
C ASP A 74 -9.16 -27.10 18.28
N TRP A 75 -9.15 -25.77 18.41
CA TRP A 75 -9.16 -24.83 17.29
C TRP A 75 -7.84 -24.81 16.49
N THR A 76 -6.92 -25.74 16.73
CA THR A 76 -5.57 -25.67 16.14
C THR A 76 -5.17 -26.77 15.16
N ARG A 77 -6.02 -27.74 14.84
CA ARG A 77 -5.85 -28.58 13.63
C ARG A 77 -7.17 -29.27 13.31
N GLY A 78 -7.85 -28.81 12.27
CA GLY A 78 -8.88 -29.62 11.62
C GLY A 78 -8.28 -30.95 11.13
N PRO A 79 -9.13 -31.91 10.70
CA PRO A 79 -8.67 -33.20 10.19
C PRO A 79 -7.58 -33.00 9.12
N ARG A 80 -6.43 -33.68 9.29
CA ARG A 80 -5.35 -33.68 8.30
C ARG A 80 -5.83 -34.36 7.02
N HIS A 81 -6.42 -33.60 6.11
CA HIS A 81 -6.61 -33.99 4.71
C HIS A 81 -5.30 -33.88 3.90
N GLU A 82 -4.15 -34.00 4.57
CA GLU A 82 -2.82 -33.80 3.99
C GLU A 82 -2.31 -35.10 3.37
N SER A 83 -3.02 -35.62 2.36
CA SER A 83 -2.28 -36.32 1.31
C SER A 83 -1.43 -35.26 0.61
N GLU A 84 -0.12 -35.47 0.48
CA GLU A 84 0.73 -34.56 -0.32
C GLU A 84 0.29 -34.51 -1.79
N TYR A 85 -0.47 -35.52 -2.23
CA TYR A 85 -0.97 -35.70 -3.58
C TYR A 85 -2.44 -36.14 -3.53
N PRO A 86 -3.39 -35.24 -3.21
CA PRO A 86 -4.80 -35.59 -3.10
C PRO A 86 -5.40 -36.09 -4.42
N PHE A 87 -4.77 -35.76 -5.56
CA PHE A 87 -5.21 -36.12 -6.90
C PHE A 87 -4.23 -37.07 -7.63
N GLY A 88 -3.32 -37.69 -6.88
CA GLY A 88 -2.27 -38.55 -7.43
C GLY A 88 -1.00 -37.78 -7.83
N VAL A 89 0.05 -38.53 -8.10
CA VAL A 89 1.37 -38.01 -8.49
C VAL A 89 1.40 -37.85 -10.01
N LEU A 90 1.94 -36.73 -10.48
CA LEU A 90 2.14 -36.49 -11.90
C LEU A 90 3.25 -37.40 -12.44
N ASP A 91 3.05 -37.93 -13.65
CA ASP A 91 4.06 -38.74 -14.31
C ASP A 91 5.38 -37.95 -14.47
N PRO A 92 6.55 -38.58 -14.23
CA PRO A 92 7.84 -37.90 -14.34
C PRO A 92 8.10 -37.22 -15.68
N ASP A 93 7.59 -37.77 -16.78
CA ASP A 93 7.79 -37.22 -18.13
C ASP A 93 6.93 -35.97 -18.33
N VAL A 94 5.66 -36.02 -17.91
CA VAL A 94 4.74 -34.86 -17.91
C VAL A 94 5.30 -33.76 -17.00
N LYS A 95 5.84 -34.14 -15.84
CA LYS A 95 6.49 -33.21 -14.92
C LYS A 95 7.73 -32.55 -15.51
N ALA A 96 8.56 -33.31 -16.22
CA ALA A 96 9.73 -32.78 -16.92
C ALA A 96 9.31 -31.82 -18.06
N TYR A 97 8.24 -32.13 -18.78
CA TYR A 97 7.66 -31.25 -19.79
C TYR A 97 7.26 -29.89 -19.18
N PHE A 98 6.49 -29.88 -18.10
CA PHE A 98 6.06 -28.62 -17.47
C PHE A 98 7.22 -27.80 -16.88
N ARG A 99 8.32 -28.44 -16.46
CA ARG A 99 9.54 -27.71 -16.07
C ARG A 99 10.18 -26.99 -17.25
N ASN A 100 10.25 -27.64 -18.42
CA ASN A 100 10.75 -26.99 -19.64
C ASN A 100 9.84 -25.84 -20.08
N VAL A 101 8.52 -26.01 -19.95
CA VAL A 101 7.52 -24.95 -20.18
C VAL A 101 7.75 -23.77 -19.25
N GLU A 102 8.12 -23.99 -17.99
CA GLU A 102 8.37 -22.89 -17.05
C GLU A 102 9.48 -21.96 -17.53
N ASP A 103 10.60 -22.53 -18.00
CA ASP A 103 11.74 -21.73 -18.42
C ASP A 103 11.41 -20.86 -19.64
N GLN A 104 10.61 -21.38 -20.59
CA GLN A 104 10.12 -20.61 -21.72
C GLN A 104 9.14 -19.50 -21.29
N ILE A 105 8.24 -19.78 -20.34
CA ILE A 105 7.32 -18.76 -19.82
C ILE A 105 8.09 -17.64 -19.10
N LYS A 106 9.13 -17.96 -18.32
CA LYS A 106 9.95 -16.95 -17.62
C LYS A 106 10.58 -15.94 -18.58
N ASP A 107 10.99 -16.38 -19.76
CA ASP A 107 11.62 -15.52 -20.76
C ASP A 107 10.62 -14.62 -21.49
N TRP A 108 9.36 -15.04 -21.60
CA TRP A 108 8.31 -14.30 -22.30
C TRP A 108 7.39 -13.48 -21.39
N GLU A 109 7.32 -13.81 -20.09
CA GLU A 109 6.44 -13.15 -19.13
C GLU A 109 6.76 -11.65 -19.01
N GLY A 110 5.79 -10.80 -19.32
CA GLY A 110 5.96 -9.34 -19.29
C GLY A 110 6.68 -8.75 -20.51
N VAL A 111 7.01 -9.55 -21.51
CA VAL A 111 7.58 -9.10 -22.80
C VAL A 111 6.47 -9.09 -23.85
N GLY A 112 6.14 -7.91 -24.38
CA GLY A 112 5.14 -7.79 -25.44
C GLY A 112 5.58 -8.54 -26.71
N SER A 113 4.65 -9.25 -27.35
CA SER A 113 4.86 -9.93 -28.65
C SER A 113 3.97 -9.33 -29.74
N VAL A 114 4.50 -9.28 -30.96
CA VAL A 114 3.79 -8.78 -32.15
C VAL A 114 4.22 -9.64 -33.35
N GLY A 115 3.32 -9.86 -34.31
CA GLY A 115 3.62 -10.62 -35.53
C GLY A 115 3.88 -12.11 -35.26
N GLU A 116 4.87 -12.67 -35.94
CA GLU A 116 5.23 -14.11 -35.91
C GLU A 116 5.50 -14.62 -34.49
N GLU A 117 6.19 -13.84 -33.65
CA GLU A 117 6.46 -14.23 -32.26
C GLU A 117 5.17 -14.46 -31.44
N ARG A 118 4.09 -13.74 -31.75
CA ARG A 118 2.81 -13.93 -31.07
C ARG A 118 2.13 -15.23 -31.52
N GLU A 119 2.24 -15.57 -32.80
CA GLU A 119 1.69 -16.80 -33.36
C GLU A 119 2.44 -18.02 -32.80
N ASP A 120 3.77 -17.95 -32.72
CA ASP A 120 4.60 -19.00 -32.09
C ASP A 120 4.23 -19.22 -30.61
N ARG A 121 4.04 -18.14 -29.85
CA ARG A 121 3.58 -18.23 -28.46
C ARG A 121 2.17 -18.79 -28.33
N GLN A 122 1.29 -18.54 -29.30
CA GLN A 122 -0.05 -19.16 -29.34
C GLN A 122 0.01 -20.65 -29.64
N LEU A 123 0.86 -21.07 -30.59
CA LEU A 123 1.09 -22.48 -30.90
C LEU A 123 1.68 -23.20 -29.68
N PHE A 124 2.67 -22.60 -29.02
CA PHE A 124 3.20 -23.08 -27.75
C PHE A 124 2.09 -23.26 -26.71
N LEU A 125 1.27 -22.23 -26.47
CA LEU A 125 0.18 -22.29 -25.50
C LEU A 125 -0.82 -23.42 -25.83
N SER A 126 -1.12 -23.63 -27.12
CA SER A 126 -2.01 -24.71 -27.55
C SER A 126 -1.44 -26.11 -27.26
N SER A 127 -0.12 -26.30 -27.44
CA SER A 127 0.56 -27.54 -27.09
C SER A 127 0.53 -27.78 -25.57
N VAL A 128 0.82 -26.76 -24.77
CA VAL A 128 0.80 -26.86 -23.31
C VAL A 128 -0.61 -27.20 -22.81
N LEU A 129 -1.65 -26.59 -23.37
CA LEU A 129 -3.03 -26.86 -23.02
C LEU A 129 -3.49 -28.27 -23.41
N SER A 130 -2.93 -28.83 -24.48
CA SER A 130 -3.20 -30.23 -24.86
C SER A 130 -2.61 -31.20 -23.84
N GLU A 131 -1.40 -30.93 -23.35
CA GLU A 131 -0.73 -31.75 -22.32
C GLU A 131 -1.35 -31.56 -20.93
N LEU A 132 -1.89 -30.37 -20.64
CA LEU A 132 -2.56 -30.08 -19.38
C LEU A 132 -3.88 -30.86 -19.23
N ARG A 133 -4.53 -31.22 -20.34
CA ARG A 133 -5.85 -31.85 -20.36
C ARG A 133 -5.82 -33.19 -19.64
N GLY A 134 -6.62 -33.33 -18.58
CA GLY A 134 -6.69 -34.54 -17.75
C GLY A 134 -5.69 -34.56 -16.60
N HIS A 135 -4.80 -33.57 -16.52
CA HIS A 135 -3.78 -33.43 -15.48
C HIS A 135 -3.96 -32.15 -14.65
N GLU A 136 -5.05 -31.39 -14.82
CA GLU A 136 -5.26 -30.07 -14.22
C GLU A 136 -5.14 -30.11 -12.69
N LEU A 137 -5.79 -31.08 -12.03
CA LEU A 137 -5.77 -31.23 -10.57
C LEU A 137 -4.40 -31.67 -10.04
N GLN A 138 -3.72 -32.58 -10.74
CA GLN A 138 -2.37 -33.05 -10.39
C GLN A 138 -1.37 -31.91 -10.51
N VAL A 139 -1.38 -31.19 -11.63
CA VAL A 139 -0.53 -30.01 -11.88
C VAL A 139 -0.81 -28.92 -10.85
N SER A 140 -2.07 -28.71 -10.46
CA SER A 140 -2.43 -27.69 -9.46
C SER A 140 -1.93 -27.99 -8.04
N THR A 141 -1.62 -29.25 -7.74
CA THR A 141 -1.23 -29.69 -6.39
C THR A 141 0.21 -30.18 -6.30
N ASP A 142 0.92 -30.35 -7.41
CA ASP A 142 2.33 -30.72 -7.38
C ASP A 142 3.22 -29.52 -6.97
N PRO A 143 4.21 -29.73 -6.07
CA PRO A 143 5.09 -28.67 -5.57
C PRO A 143 5.91 -27.95 -6.65
N ASP A 144 6.26 -28.65 -7.74
CA ASP A 144 7.18 -28.11 -8.74
C ASP A 144 6.42 -27.49 -9.91
N VAL A 145 5.23 -28.00 -10.26
CA VAL A 145 4.49 -27.54 -11.46
C VAL A 145 3.30 -26.63 -11.16
N ALA A 146 2.80 -26.54 -9.91
CA ALA A 146 1.71 -25.63 -9.57
C ALA A 146 2.04 -24.16 -9.88
N VAL A 147 3.30 -23.76 -9.69
CA VAL A 147 3.77 -22.41 -10.02
C VAL A 147 3.78 -22.15 -11.53
N VAL A 148 4.11 -23.16 -12.33
CA VAL A 148 4.07 -23.10 -13.79
C VAL A 148 2.64 -22.82 -14.23
N PHE A 149 1.68 -23.50 -13.61
CA PHE A 149 0.28 -23.29 -13.91
C PHE A 149 -0.20 -21.89 -13.51
N GLU A 150 0.23 -21.37 -12.36
CA GLU A 150 -0.03 -19.98 -11.98
C GLU A 150 0.50 -18.95 -12.99
N ARG A 151 1.65 -19.22 -13.65
CA ARG A 151 2.19 -18.36 -14.72
C ARG A 151 1.47 -18.54 -16.05
N LEU A 152 0.91 -19.72 -16.31
CA LEU A 152 0.19 -20.02 -17.54
C LEU A 152 -1.20 -19.36 -17.57
N LEU A 153 -1.90 -19.38 -16.43
CA LEU A 153 -3.29 -18.93 -16.29
C LEU A 153 -3.57 -17.51 -16.86
N PRO A 154 -2.73 -16.47 -16.63
CA PRO A 154 -2.93 -15.14 -17.20
C PRO A 154 -2.97 -15.12 -18.73
N SER A 155 -2.29 -16.07 -19.39
CA SER A 155 -2.21 -16.18 -20.85
C SER A 155 -3.45 -16.83 -21.47
N LEU A 156 -4.34 -17.40 -20.64
CA LEU A 156 -5.59 -18.00 -21.10
C LEU A 156 -6.64 -16.93 -21.40
N ASN A 157 -7.34 -17.11 -22.51
CA ASN A 157 -8.56 -16.36 -22.81
C ASN A 157 -9.72 -16.81 -21.90
N ASP A 158 -10.85 -16.11 -21.98
CA ASP A 158 -12.04 -16.42 -21.17
C ASP A 158 -12.53 -17.86 -21.32
N TRP A 159 -12.45 -18.42 -22.53
CA TRP A 159 -12.82 -19.80 -22.79
C TRP A 159 -11.91 -20.77 -22.04
N GLY A 160 -10.59 -20.62 -22.18
CA GLY A 160 -9.61 -21.47 -21.50
C GLY A 160 -9.72 -21.39 -19.97
N ARG A 161 -10.02 -20.21 -19.42
CA ARG A 161 -10.26 -20.04 -17.98
C ARG A 161 -11.49 -20.83 -17.51
N ARG A 162 -12.59 -20.81 -18.29
CA ARG A 162 -13.78 -21.60 -17.99
C ARG A 162 -13.50 -23.11 -18.08
N VAL A 163 -12.77 -23.56 -19.11
CA VAL A 163 -12.36 -24.97 -19.23
C VAL A 163 -11.57 -25.44 -18.01
N VAL A 164 -10.59 -24.64 -17.56
CA VAL A 164 -9.83 -24.97 -16.34
C VAL A 164 -10.73 -25.01 -15.10
N GLY A 165 -11.67 -24.07 -14.98
CA GLY A 165 -12.59 -24.05 -13.84
C GLY A 165 -13.55 -25.24 -13.81
N ASP A 166 -14.03 -25.65 -14.98
CA ASP A 166 -14.88 -26.83 -15.16
C ASP A 166 -14.13 -28.13 -14.86
N ALA A 167 -12.86 -28.22 -15.28
CA ALA A 167 -12.00 -29.39 -15.06
C ALA A 167 -11.73 -29.68 -13.57
N VAL A 168 -11.85 -28.68 -12.68
CA VAL A 168 -11.77 -28.91 -11.22
C VAL A 168 -12.99 -29.68 -10.71
N GLY A 169 -14.15 -29.56 -11.37
CA GLY A 169 -15.37 -30.27 -11.02
C GLY A 169 -15.80 -30.06 -9.56
N GLY A 170 -16.13 -31.13 -8.86
CA GLY A 170 -16.53 -31.10 -7.44
C GLY A 170 -15.38 -30.94 -6.44
N GLU A 171 -14.12 -30.92 -6.90
CA GLU A 171 -12.93 -30.99 -6.05
C GLU A 171 -12.42 -29.62 -5.55
N TRP A 172 -13.24 -28.57 -5.69
CA TRP A 172 -12.88 -27.22 -5.24
C TRP A 172 -12.51 -27.16 -3.76
N GLU A 173 -13.20 -27.92 -2.91
CA GLU A 173 -12.86 -28.00 -1.48
C GLU A 173 -11.44 -28.54 -1.26
N SER A 174 -11.13 -29.69 -1.86
CA SER A 174 -9.82 -30.32 -1.81
C SER A 174 -8.73 -29.37 -2.31
N LEU A 175 -9.00 -28.66 -3.42
CA LEU A 175 -8.07 -27.73 -4.04
C LEU A 175 -7.77 -26.51 -3.15
N VAL A 176 -8.79 -25.85 -2.59
CA VAL A 176 -8.59 -24.65 -1.76
C VAL A 176 -7.94 -24.96 -0.41
N ARG A 177 -8.09 -26.18 0.12
CA ARG A 177 -7.40 -26.63 1.34
C ARG A 177 -5.92 -26.90 1.10
N HIS A 178 -5.52 -27.17 -0.14
CA HIS A 178 -4.17 -27.62 -0.47
C HIS A 178 -3.11 -26.49 -0.39
N ARG A 179 -1.90 -26.82 0.09
CA ARG A 179 -0.80 -25.86 0.29
C ARG A 179 -0.34 -25.16 -1.00
N PHE A 180 -0.43 -25.85 -2.15
CA PHE A 180 -0.11 -25.30 -3.47
C PHE A 180 -1.39 -24.98 -4.27
N GLY A 181 -2.40 -25.84 -4.16
CA GLY A 181 -3.66 -25.71 -4.91
C GLY A 181 -4.43 -24.44 -4.56
N SER A 182 -4.37 -24.02 -3.30
CA SER A 182 -4.94 -22.74 -2.85
C SER A 182 -4.34 -21.52 -3.58
N HIS A 183 -3.09 -21.58 -4.04
CA HIS A 183 -2.47 -20.49 -4.80
C HIS A 183 -2.95 -20.48 -6.25
N VAL A 184 -3.07 -21.64 -6.88
CA VAL A 184 -3.67 -21.81 -8.21
C VAL A 184 -5.13 -21.33 -8.19
N ALA A 185 -5.92 -21.74 -7.21
CA ALA A 185 -7.30 -21.28 -7.02
C ALA A 185 -7.38 -19.75 -6.86
N GLN A 186 -6.45 -19.14 -6.11
CA GLN A 186 -6.40 -17.68 -6.00
C GLN A 186 -6.09 -16.99 -7.34
N THR A 187 -5.14 -17.52 -8.11
CA THR A 187 -4.79 -16.96 -9.42
C THR A 187 -5.97 -17.10 -10.39
N TRP A 188 -6.62 -18.27 -10.41
CA TRP A 188 -7.81 -18.51 -11.21
C TRP A 188 -8.97 -17.57 -10.82
N LEU A 189 -9.31 -17.45 -9.53
CA LEU A 189 -10.38 -16.55 -9.04
C LEU A 189 -10.10 -15.08 -9.37
N THR A 190 -8.85 -14.65 -9.32
CA THR A 190 -8.46 -13.28 -9.70
C THR A 190 -8.72 -13.02 -11.18
N LEU A 191 -8.43 -13.99 -12.05
CA LEU A 191 -8.68 -13.89 -13.49
C LEU A 191 -10.15 -14.07 -13.86
N ALA A 192 -10.86 -14.92 -13.12
CA ALA A 192 -12.30 -15.15 -13.25
C ALA A 192 -13.09 -13.86 -13.07
N ALA A 193 -12.66 -12.96 -12.19
CA ALA A 193 -13.27 -11.65 -12.04
C ALA A 193 -13.25 -10.80 -13.31
N GLY A 194 -12.18 -10.85 -14.10
CA GLY A 194 -12.12 -10.14 -15.38
C GLY A 194 -13.06 -10.77 -16.42
N THR A 195 -13.25 -12.09 -16.35
CA THR A 195 -14.20 -12.81 -17.21
C THR A 195 -15.65 -12.52 -16.81
N LEU A 196 -15.96 -12.49 -15.51
CA LEU A 196 -17.27 -12.07 -14.99
C LEU A 196 -17.62 -10.64 -15.38
N ASP A 197 -16.64 -9.74 -15.34
CA ASP A 197 -16.79 -8.35 -15.77
C ASP A 197 -17.14 -8.22 -17.26
N ARG A 198 -16.58 -9.09 -18.10
CA ARG A 198 -16.95 -9.18 -19.52
C ARG A 198 -18.34 -9.82 -19.72
N GLU A 199 -18.65 -10.89 -19.00
CA GLU A 199 -19.96 -11.53 -19.02
C GLU A 199 -21.09 -10.59 -18.58
N ALA A 200 -20.87 -9.82 -17.51
CA ALA A 200 -21.82 -8.81 -17.04
C ALA A 200 -22.14 -7.74 -18.10
N ARG A 201 -21.23 -7.52 -19.06
CA ARG A 201 -21.39 -6.60 -20.19
C ARG A 201 -21.84 -7.31 -21.48
N GLY A 202 -22.22 -8.58 -21.41
CA GLY A 202 -22.65 -9.37 -22.57
C GLY A 202 -21.54 -9.73 -23.55
N MET A 203 -20.28 -9.65 -23.14
CA MET A 203 -19.13 -10.03 -23.98
C MET A 203 -18.76 -11.50 -23.73
N TYR A 204 -18.91 -12.32 -24.77
CA TYR A 204 -18.63 -13.76 -24.72
C TYR A 204 -17.62 -14.18 -25.81
N PRO A 205 -16.81 -15.22 -25.56
CA PRO A 205 -15.89 -15.76 -26.56
C PRO A 205 -16.61 -16.30 -27.81
N PRO A 206 -15.98 -16.25 -29.00
CA PRO A 206 -16.56 -16.81 -30.23
C PRO A 206 -16.97 -18.29 -30.10
N GLN A 207 -16.19 -19.08 -29.36
CA GLN A 207 -16.46 -20.49 -29.08
C GLN A 207 -17.80 -20.67 -28.38
N HIS A 208 -18.14 -19.80 -27.43
CA HIS A 208 -19.41 -19.84 -26.71
C HIS A 208 -20.59 -19.52 -27.62
N ILE A 209 -20.44 -18.51 -28.49
CA ILE A 209 -21.48 -18.14 -29.47
C ILE A 209 -21.73 -19.29 -30.44
N LYS A 210 -20.68 -20.02 -30.85
CA LYS A 210 -20.81 -21.20 -31.71
C LYS A 210 -21.56 -22.33 -30.99
N GLN A 211 -21.18 -22.67 -29.76
CA GLN A 211 -21.87 -23.69 -28.96
C GLN A 211 -23.36 -23.37 -28.72
N GLN A 212 -23.70 -22.09 -28.52
CA GLN A 212 -25.11 -21.70 -28.35
C GLN A 212 -25.96 -21.82 -29.62
N LYS A 213 -25.34 -21.75 -30.80
CA LYS A 213 -26.01 -21.90 -32.10
C LYS A 213 -26.19 -23.38 -32.47
N ASP A 214 -25.19 -24.20 -32.19
CA ASP A 214 -25.12 -25.61 -32.58
C ASP A 214 -25.68 -26.55 -31.48
N LYS A 215 -26.78 -26.17 -30.81
CA LYS A 215 -27.40 -26.91 -29.68
C LYS A 215 -27.89 -28.35 -29.98
N GLU A 216 -27.57 -28.91 -31.14
CA GLU A 216 -28.02 -30.21 -31.62
C GLU A 216 -27.05 -31.38 -31.35
N ALA A 217 -25.92 -31.17 -30.66
CA ALA A 217 -24.97 -32.25 -30.39
C ALA A 217 -25.10 -32.82 -28.97
N ASP A 218 -24.90 -34.14 -28.87
CA ASP A 218 -24.75 -34.98 -27.66
C ASP A 218 -23.55 -34.58 -26.76
N GLU A 219 -22.98 -33.38 -26.97
CA GLU A 219 -21.83 -32.81 -26.27
C GLU A 219 -22.29 -31.77 -25.24
N GLY A 220 -21.76 -31.86 -24.01
CA GLY A 220 -22.07 -30.93 -22.93
C GLY A 220 -21.68 -29.47 -23.25
N VAL A 221 -22.53 -28.52 -22.84
CA VAL A 221 -22.26 -27.08 -22.98
C VAL A 221 -21.33 -26.64 -21.85
N LEU A 222 -20.24 -25.93 -22.20
CA LEU A 222 -19.31 -25.40 -21.20
C LEU A 222 -20.01 -24.31 -20.36
N PRO A 223 -20.06 -24.44 -19.02
CA PRO A 223 -20.70 -23.44 -18.18
C PRO A 223 -20.06 -22.06 -18.32
N THR A 224 -20.87 -21.01 -18.18
CA THR A 224 -20.41 -19.63 -18.04
C THR A 224 -19.58 -19.45 -16.76
N MET A 225 -18.77 -18.40 -16.67
CA MET A 225 -18.02 -18.13 -15.44
C MET A 225 -18.97 -17.87 -14.27
N ALA A 226 -20.11 -17.22 -14.51
CA ALA A 226 -21.16 -17.05 -13.51
C ALA A 226 -21.70 -18.39 -12.96
N GLU A 227 -21.96 -19.36 -13.84
CA GLU A 227 -22.39 -20.71 -13.45
C GLU A 227 -21.30 -21.47 -12.71
N LEU A 228 -20.04 -21.42 -13.17
CA LEU A 228 -18.91 -22.04 -12.49
C LEU A 228 -18.73 -21.49 -11.06
N VAL A 229 -18.81 -20.16 -10.89
CA VAL A 229 -18.72 -19.53 -9.56
C VAL A 229 -19.89 -19.95 -8.67
N THR A 230 -21.08 -20.12 -9.23
CA THR A 230 -22.24 -20.64 -8.50
C THR A 230 -21.99 -22.08 -8.03
N THR A 231 -21.45 -22.94 -8.90
CA THR A 231 -21.05 -24.31 -8.54
C THR A 231 -19.99 -24.32 -7.45
N ILE A 232 -18.96 -23.47 -7.55
CA ILE A 232 -17.91 -23.33 -6.52
C ILE A 232 -18.53 -22.98 -5.17
N VAL A 233 -19.43 -21.99 -5.12
CA VAL A 233 -20.11 -21.61 -3.88
C VAL A 233 -20.90 -22.80 -3.33
N GLY A 234 -21.64 -23.52 -4.17
CA GLY A 234 -22.37 -24.72 -3.78
C GLY A 234 -21.48 -25.83 -3.21
N CYS A 235 -20.33 -26.10 -3.83
CA CYS A 235 -19.36 -27.09 -3.35
C CYS A 235 -18.76 -26.72 -1.99
N LEU A 236 -18.46 -25.43 -1.77
CA LEU A 236 -17.81 -24.98 -0.54
C LEU A 236 -18.79 -24.74 0.62
N GLN A 237 -20.08 -24.52 0.34
CA GLN A 237 -21.08 -24.14 1.33
C GLN A 237 -21.21 -25.10 2.53
N PRO A 238 -21.17 -26.44 2.38
CA PRO A 238 -21.29 -27.36 3.50
C PRO A 238 -20.14 -27.27 4.52
N THR A 239 -18.93 -26.96 4.05
CA THR A 239 -17.70 -26.98 4.86
C THR A 239 -17.14 -25.58 5.12
N LEU A 240 -17.83 -24.54 4.62
CA LEU A 240 -17.39 -23.15 4.67
C LEU A 240 -16.96 -22.67 6.05
N PRO A 241 -17.64 -22.99 7.18
CA PRO A 241 -17.18 -22.61 8.52
C PRO A 241 -15.73 -23.03 8.81
N GLY A 242 -15.37 -24.27 8.45
CA GLY A 242 -14.02 -24.79 8.64
C GLY A 242 -12.98 -24.15 7.71
N LEU A 243 -13.38 -23.72 6.51
CA LEU A 243 -12.48 -23.11 5.54
C LEU A 243 -12.03 -21.71 5.96
N LEU A 244 -12.87 -20.95 6.66
CA LEU A 244 -12.58 -19.56 7.08
C LEU A 244 -11.40 -19.48 8.07
N THR A 245 -11.15 -20.54 8.84
CA THR A 245 -10.11 -20.59 9.88
C THR A 245 -8.84 -21.32 9.45
N GLN A 246 -8.84 -21.96 8.27
CA GLN A 246 -7.69 -22.68 7.75
C GLN A 246 -6.73 -21.76 6.98
N ALA A 247 -5.42 -21.90 7.24
CA ALA A 247 -4.41 -20.98 6.69
C ALA A 247 -4.32 -21.00 5.15
N HIS A 248 -4.61 -22.14 4.52
CA HIS A 248 -4.58 -22.31 3.06
C HIS A 248 -5.95 -22.04 2.40
N ALA A 249 -7.06 -22.42 3.04
CA ALA A 249 -8.41 -22.27 2.47
C ALA A 249 -9.03 -20.88 2.69
N SER A 250 -8.69 -20.19 3.79
CA SER A 250 -9.20 -18.86 4.07
C SER A 250 -8.84 -17.82 2.99
N PRO A 251 -7.59 -17.76 2.45
CA PRO A 251 -7.25 -16.88 1.33
C PRO A 251 -8.13 -17.01 0.07
N PRO A 252 -8.31 -18.20 -0.54
CA PRO A 252 -9.25 -18.37 -1.66
C PRO A 252 -10.69 -17.97 -1.31
N VAL A 253 -11.20 -18.33 -0.13
CA VAL A 253 -12.58 -17.98 0.27
C VAL A 253 -12.75 -16.46 0.43
N ARG A 254 -11.77 -15.78 1.01
CA ARG A 254 -11.76 -14.30 1.08
C ARG A 254 -11.71 -13.66 -0.30
N LEU A 255 -10.92 -14.22 -1.22
CA LEU A 255 -10.89 -13.74 -2.59
C LEU A 255 -12.23 -13.98 -3.29
N LEU A 256 -12.87 -15.12 -3.09
CA LEU A 256 -14.21 -15.41 -3.61
C LEU A 256 -15.19 -14.33 -3.15
N LEU A 257 -15.26 -14.01 -1.85
CA LEU A 257 -16.11 -12.91 -1.34
C LEU A 257 -15.83 -11.55 -2.03
N LEU A 258 -14.56 -11.25 -2.32
CA LEU A 258 -14.21 -10.05 -3.08
C LEU A 258 -14.63 -10.15 -4.55
N VAL A 259 -14.49 -11.30 -5.20
CA VAL A 259 -14.93 -11.54 -6.58
C VAL A 259 -16.45 -11.33 -6.72
N LEU A 260 -17.22 -11.78 -5.74
CA LEU A 260 -18.67 -11.61 -5.68
C LEU A 260 -19.11 -10.15 -5.44
N THR A 261 -18.20 -9.26 -5.04
CA THR A 261 -18.53 -7.88 -4.65
C THR A 261 -18.19 -6.88 -5.77
N PRO A 262 -19.18 -6.18 -6.36
CA PRO A 262 -18.92 -5.18 -7.40
C PRO A 262 -18.10 -3.99 -6.87
N ASP A 263 -17.41 -3.27 -7.77
CA ASP A 263 -16.62 -2.06 -7.45
C ASP A 263 -15.51 -2.22 -6.38
N ARG A 264 -15.20 -3.45 -5.96
CA ARG A 264 -14.07 -3.73 -5.06
C ARG A 264 -12.79 -4.03 -5.83
N ALA A 265 -11.71 -3.36 -5.43
CA ALA A 265 -10.38 -3.66 -5.93
C ALA A 265 -9.97 -5.08 -5.53
N LEU A 266 -9.42 -5.81 -6.51
CA LEU A 266 -8.83 -7.12 -6.29
C LEU A 266 -7.32 -7.01 -6.03
N PRO A 267 -6.71 -7.99 -5.35
CA PRO A 267 -5.26 -8.08 -5.31
C PRO A 267 -4.72 -8.23 -6.74
N SER A 268 -3.74 -7.40 -7.10
CA SER A 268 -3.04 -7.57 -8.37
C SER A 268 -2.28 -8.90 -8.38
N LEU A 269 -2.21 -9.53 -9.55
CA LEU A 269 -1.31 -10.65 -9.79
C LEU A 269 0.16 -10.20 -9.85
N ASP A 270 0.37 -8.91 -10.15
CA ASP A 270 1.67 -8.27 -10.24
C ASP A 270 2.31 -8.08 -8.87
N ALA A 271 3.58 -8.45 -8.76
CA ALA A 271 4.35 -8.40 -7.52
C ALA A 271 4.71 -6.97 -7.05
N SER A 272 4.23 -5.91 -7.73
CA SER A 272 4.72 -4.54 -7.53
C SER A 272 3.97 -3.74 -6.46
N GLU A 273 2.76 -4.10 -6.03
CA GLU A 273 1.96 -3.21 -5.17
C GLU A 273 1.39 -3.84 -3.89
N GLY A 274 1.57 -3.11 -2.78
CA GLY A 274 1.28 -3.52 -1.39
C GLY A 274 -0.19 -3.51 -0.97
N GLY A 275 -1.10 -3.97 -1.82
CA GLY A 275 -2.53 -4.13 -1.50
C GLY A 275 -2.93 -5.52 -0.98
N ALA A 276 -1.98 -6.44 -0.89
CA ALA A 276 -2.25 -7.88 -0.77
C ALA A 276 -2.63 -8.40 0.63
N ASP A 277 -2.54 -7.59 1.69
CA ASP A 277 -2.61 -8.08 3.08
C ASP A 277 -3.95 -8.76 3.44
N LEU A 278 -5.05 -8.44 2.74
CA LEU A 278 -6.37 -9.03 3.00
C LEU A 278 -6.67 -10.35 2.26
N VAL A 279 -5.89 -10.70 1.23
CA VAL A 279 -6.11 -11.92 0.44
C VAL A 279 -4.89 -12.81 0.51
N ARG A 280 -3.73 -12.36 0.04
CA ARG A 280 -2.50 -13.17 0.01
C ARG A 280 -1.67 -12.94 1.27
N SER A 281 -1.14 -14.02 1.83
CA SER A 281 -0.25 -13.91 3.00
C SER A 281 1.06 -13.23 2.63
N LYS A 282 1.67 -12.48 3.56
CA LYS A 282 3.00 -11.87 3.38
C LYS A 282 4.08 -12.89 2.97
N ARG A 283 3.95 -14.12 3.49
CA ARG A 283 4.85 -15.24 3.14
C ARG A 283 4.70 -15.65 1.69
N SER A 284 3.46 -15.76 1.19
CA SER A 284 3.17 -16.08 -0.21
C SER A 284 3.66 -14.97 -1.15
N GLY A 285 3.41 -13.70 -0.81
CA GLY A 285 3.92 -12.57 -1.60
C GLY A 285 5.45 -12.55 -1.68
N LYS A 286 6.14 -12.80 -0.56
CA LYS A 286 7.61 -12.91 -0.54
C LYS A 286 8.12 -14.09 -1.37
N TRP A 287 7.41 -15.22 -1.32
CA TRP A 287 7.76 -16.42 -2.09
C TRP A 287 7.65 -16.17 -3.60
N ARG A 288 6.55 -15.57 -4.09
CA ARG A 288 6.37 -15.20 -5.50
C ARG A 288 7.46 -14.24 -5.98
N LYS A 289 7.78 -13.22 -5.16
CA LYS A 289 8.86 -12.28 -5.45
C LYS A 289 10.23 -12.97 -5.53
N GLY A 290 10.47 -13.96 -4.67
CA GLY A 290 11.69 -14.77 -4.70
C GLY A 290 11.81 -15.67 -5.94
N HIS A 291 10.67 -16.14 -6.47
CA HIS A 291 10.62 -16.99 -7.68
C HIS A 291 10.42 -16.19 -8.97
N GLY A 292 10.37 -14.85 -8.90
CA GLY A 292 10.20 -13.99 -10.06
C GLY A 292 8.87 -14.18 -10.81
N VAL A 293 7.80 -14.58 -10.11
CA VAL A 293 6.46 -14.71 -10.71
C VAL A 293 5.88 -13.31 -10.92
N GLN A 294 5.68 -12.89 -12.17
CA GLN A 294 5.19 -11.55 -12.46
C GLN A 294 3.67 -11.47 -12.54
N GLY A 295 2.97 -12.58 -12.83
CA GLY A 295 1.52 -12.60 -12.98
C GLY A 295 1.01 -12.04 -14.32
N LYS A 296 1.86 -12.01 -15.34
CA LYS A 296 1.58 -11.38 -16.65
C LYS A 296 1.36 -12.39 -17.75
N SER A 297 0.65 -11.99 -18.79
CA SER A 297 0.40 -12.81 -19.98
C SER A 297 1.66 -12.90 -20.86
N ILE A 298 1.96 -14.08 -21.40
CA ILE A 298 3.02 -14.27 -22.41
C ILE A 298 2.63 -13.70 -23.78
N LEU A 299 1.34 -13.42 -24.01
CA LEU A 299 0.82 -12.85 -25.26
C LEU A 299 0.69 -11.32 -25.22
N GLY A 300 1.08 -10.70 -24.10
CA GLY A 300 0.84 -9.30 -23.78
C GLY A 300 -0.43 -9.09 -22.93
N ASP A 301 -0.45 -7.99 -22.19
CA ASP A 301 -1.57 -7.62 -21.33
C ASP A 301 -2.69 -7.02 -22.17
N GLU A 302 -3.94 -7.47 -21.96
CA GLU A 302 -5.08 -6.78 -22.55
C GLU A 302 -5.28 -5.42 -21.86
N PRO A 303 -5.61 -4.36 -22.62
CA PRO A 303 -5.86 -3.05 -22.02
C PRO A 303 -7.00 -3.15 -21.01
N SER A 304 -6.70 -2.82 -19.75
CA SER A 304 -7.72 -2.65 -18.71
C SER A 304 -8.60 -1.45 -19.08
N THR A 305 -9.80 -1.71 -19.59
CA THR A 305 -10.69 -0.69 -20.16
C THR A 305 -11.66 -0.10 -19.14
N ALA A 306 -11.78 -0.66 -17.94
CA ALA A 306 -12.79 -0.26 -16.96
C ALA A 306 -12.20 0.22 -15.63
N GLU A 307 -12.55 1.45 -15.22
CA GLU A 307 -12.27 1.98 -13.88
C GLU A 307 -13.04 1.25 -12.78
N LYS A 308 -14.15 0.59 -13.14
CA LYS A 308 -15.07 -0.11 -12.22
C LYS A 308 -15.48 -1.47 -12.75
N ARG A 309 -15.31 -2.50 -11.92
CA ARG A 309 -15.61 -3.90 -12.23
C ARG A 309 -17.10 -4.20 -12.01
N ALA A 310 -17.78 -4.59 -13.08
CA ALA A 310 -19.12 -5.15 -13.06
C ALA A 310 -19.09 -6.65 -12.68
N VAL A 311 -20.15 -7.13 -12.05
CA VAL A 311 -20.33 -8.54 -11.66
C VAL A 311 -21.78 -8.91 -12.00
N PRO A 312 -22.06 -10.08 -12.61
CA PRO A 312 -23.43 -10.49 -12.93
C PRO A 312 -24.32 -10.55 -11.68
N GLU A 313 -25.59 -10.13 -11.79
CA GLU A 313 -26.52 -10.04 -10.65
C GLU A 313 -26.71 -11.39 -9.94
N SER A 314 -26.77 -12.48 -10.70
CA SER A 314 -26.85 -13.85 -10.17
C SER A 314 -25.67 -14.20 -9.26
N VAL A 315 -24.48 -13.69 -9.56
CA VAL A 315 -23.25 -13.92 -8.79
C VAL A 315 -23.21 -13.02 -7.57
N VAL A 316 -23.65 -11.76 -7.67
CA VAL A 316 -23.78 -10.85 -6.52
C VAL A 316 -24.76 -11.41 -5.48
N ALA A 317 -25.84 -12.06 -5.94
CA ALA A 317 -26.84 -12.70 -5.10
C ALA A 317 -26.31 -13.89 -4.27
N LEU A 318 -25.11 -14.41 -4.57
CA LEU A 318 -24.47 -15.47 -3.76
C LEU A 318 -23.93 -14.96 -2.42
N ARG A 319 -23.64 -13.66 -2.29
CA ARG A 319 -23.13 -13.07 -1.03
C ARG A 319 -24.09 -13.25 0.15
N PRO A 320 -25.38 -12.86 0.06
CA PRO A 320 -26.32 -13.09 1.15
C PRO A 320 -26.51 -14.58 1.43
N GLN A 321 -26.53 -15.44 0.41
CA GLN A 321 -26.65 -16.91 0.58
C GLN A 321 -25.49 -17.50 1.39
N ILE A 322 -24.25 -17.06 1.10
CA ILE A 322 -23.06 -17.44 1.87
C ILE A 322 -23.20 -16.97 3.31
N ARG A 323 -23.58 -15.70 3.53
CA ARG A 323 -23.73 -15.14 4.88
C ARG A 323 -24.79 -15.90 5.68
N GLU A 324 -25.98 -16.09 5.13
CA GLU A 324 -27.09 -16.80 5.79
C GLU A 324 -26.69 -18.23 6.15
N GLY A 325 -26.10 -18.96 5.19
CA GLY A 325 -25.63 -20.32 5.45
C GLY A 325 -24.49 -20.41 6.49
N LEU A 326 -23.68 -19.36 6.66
CA LEU A 326 -22.69 -19.29 7.73
C LEU A 326 -23.32 -18.93 9.07
N MET A 327 -24.26 -17.99 9.10
CA MET A 327 -24.97 -17.57 10.31
C MET A 327 -25.80 -18.69 10.92
N GLU A 328 -26.35 -19.60 10.10
CA GLU A 328 -27.08 -20.79 10.56
C GLU A 328 -26.16 -21.87 11.17
N ARG A 329 -24.89 -21.94 10.73
CA ARG A 329 -23.97 -23.03 11.09
C ARG A 329 -22.96 -22.67 12.17
N ILE A 330 -22.69 -21.38 12.39
CA ILE A 330 -21.68 -20.89 13.33
C ILE A 330 -22.37 -20.23 14.52
N ALA A 331 -22.07 -20.72 15.73
CA ALA A 331 -22.65 -20.16 16.95
C ALA A 331 -22.09 -18.76 17.25
N PRO A 332 -22.82 -17.88 17.97
CA PRO A 332 -22.38 -16.53 18.29
C PRO A 332 -20.99 -16.45 18.96
N VAL A 333 -20.68 -17.38 19.86
CA VAL A 333 -19.38 -17.45 20.55
C VAL A 333 -18.24 -17.84 19.58
N GLU A 334 -18.53 -18.69 18.61
CA GLU A 334 -17.56 -19.10 17.59
C GLU A 334 -17.24 -17.96 16.62
N TRP A 335 -18.24 -17.13 16.26
CA TRP A 335 -18.01 -15.89 15.51
C TRP A 335 -17.05 -14.95 16.23
N GLN A 336 -17.25 -14.77 17.54
CA GLN A 336 -16.41 -13.93 18.38
C GLN A 336 -14.97 -14.45 18.43
N GLY A 337 -14.78 -15.76 18.61
CA GLY A 337 -13.48 -16.43 18.57
C GLY A 337 -12.80 -16.32 17.22
N MET A 338 -13.54 -16.53 16.13
CA MET A 338 -13.03 -16.40 14.77
C MET A 338 -12.64 -14.96 14.44
N GLY A 339 -13.42 -13.98 14.89
CA GLY A 339 -13.16 -12.55 14.71
C GLY A 339 -11.85 -12.06 15.33
N VAL A 340 -11.31 -12.79 16.33
CA VAL A 340 -10.05 -12.48 17.01
C VAL A 340 -8.92 -13.46 16.66
N SER A 341 -9.18 -14.41 15.77
CA SER A 341 -8.17 -15.33 15.24
C SER A 341 -7.34 -14.67 14.14
N PRO A 342 -6.00 -14.89 14.08
CA PRO A 342 -5.16 -14.32 13.02
C PRO A 342 -5.55 -14.78 11.60
N VAL A 343 -6.16 -15.96 11.46
CA VAL A 343 -6.59 -16.51 10.16
C VAL A 343 -8.05 -16.19 9.87
N GLY A 344 -8.93 -16.30 10.88
CA GLY A 344 -10.37 -16.06 10.73
C GLY A 344 -10.77 -14.59 10.66
N SER A 345 -10.08 -13.71 11.41
CA SER A 345 -10.45 -12.30 11.53
C SER A 345 -10.55 -11.57 10.18
N PRO A 346 -9.63 -11.73 9.22
CA PRO A 346 -9.75 -11.10 7.90
C PRO A 346 -11.02 -11.54 7.14
N ALA A 347 -11.44 -12.80 7.28
CA ALA A 347 -12.64 -13.30 6.64
C ALA A 347 -13.91 -12.73 7.30
N VAL A 348 -13.94 -12.67 8.63
CA VAL A 348 -15.00 -12.01 9.39
C VAL A 348 -15.11 -10.52 9.03
N GLN A 349 -13.99 -9.82 8.88
CA GLN A 349 -13.98 -8.41 8.47
C GLN A 349 -14.55 -8.21 7.06
N LEU A 350 -14.33 -9.14 6.13
CA LEU A 350 -14.93 -9.09 4.79
C LEU A 350 -16.43 -9.40 4.82
N LEU A 351 -16.86 -10.37 5.64
CA LEU A 351 -18.27 -10.68 5.82
C LEU A 351 -19.04 -9.49 6.44
N LEU A 352 -18.45 -8.81 7.42
CA LEU A 352 -18.98 -7.56 7.98
C LEU A 352 -19.13 -6.45 6.92
N GLN A 353 -18.17 -6.34 6.00
CA GLN A 353 -18.26 -5.39 4.90
C GLN A 353 -19.42 -5.73 3.96
N CYS A 354 -19.54 -7.01 3.58
CA CYS A 354 -20.65 -7.48 2.73
C CYS A 354 -22.00 -7.22 3.40
N GLU A 355 -22.13 -7.54 4.69
CA GLU A 355 -23.35 -7.29 5.47
C GLU A 355 -23.76 -5.81 5.49
N VAL A 356 -22.80 -4.90 5.65
CA VAL A 356 -23.05 -3.46 5.67
C VAL A 356 -23.42 -2.94 4.28
N GLU A 357 -22.75 -3.41 3.23
CA GLU A 357 -23.07 -3.07 1.83
C GLU A 357 -24.46 -3.58 1.42
N ASP A 358 -24.84 -4.77 1.88
CA ASP A 358 -26.16 -5.36 1.65
C ASP A 358 -27.26 -4.70 2.50
N GLY A 359 -26.91 -3.78 3.42
CA GLY A 359 -27.86 -3.14 4.33
C GLY A 359 -28.46 -4.09 5.37
N ALA A 360 -27.79 -5.20 5.68
CA ALA A 360 -28.28 -6.29 6.51
C ALA A 360 -27.92 -6.16 8.01
N VAL A 361 -27.41 -4.99 8.45
CA VAL A 361 -27.10 -4.74 9.86
C VAL A 361 -28.39 -4.55 10.66
N ALA A 362 -28.72 -5.54 11.49
CA ALA A 362 -29.93 -5.59 12.32
C ALA A 362 -29.70 -6.36 13.63
N GLN A 363 -30.72 -6.49 14.47
CA GLN A 363 -30.70 -7.38 15.64
C GLN A 363 -30.33 -8.82 15.23
N GLY A 364 -29.37 -9.44 15.93
CA GLY A 364 -28.91 -10.80 15.65
C GLY A 364 -28.01 -10.96 14.41
N SER A 365 -27.72 -9.87 13.71
CA SER A 365 -26.77 -9.83 12.60
C SER A 365 -25.33 -10.14 13.04
N LEU A 366 -24.42 -10.43 12.10
CA LEU A 366 -23.01 -10.68 12.43
C LEU A 366 -22.40 -9.47 13.14
N PHE A 367 -22.74 -8.26 12.69
CA PHE A 367 -22.37 -7.01 13.35
C PHE A 367 -22.85 -6.96 14.80
N ASP A 368 -24.09 -7.36 15.08
CA ASP A 368 -24.66 -7.34 16.42
C ASP A 368 -24.02 -8.40 17.33
N ILE A 369 -23.75 -9.61 16.82
CA ILE A 369 -23.03 -10.68 17.53
C ILE A 369 -21.63 -10.23 17.95
N LEU A 370 -20.86 -9.65 17.01
CA LEU A 370 -19.49 -9.19 17.26
C LEU A 370 -19.43 -7.93 18.11
N THR A 371 -20.58 -7.27 18.31
CA THR A 371 -20.71 -6.15 19.24
C THR A 371 -21.50 -6.49 20.51
N GLU A 372 -21.72 -7.78 20.78
CA GLU A 372 -22.45 -8.28 21.96
C GLU A 372 -23.82 -7.61 22.16
N GLY A 373 -24.61 -7.54 21.08
CA GLY A 373 -25.98 -7.01 21.14
C GLY A 373 -26.05 -5.47 21.11
N LEU A 374 -24.98 -4.77 20.72
CA LEU A 374 -24.98 -3.31 20.73
C LEU A 374 -25.97 -2.70 19.73
N VAL A 375 -26.20 -3.34 18.58
CA VAL A 375 -27.21 -2.88 17.61
C VAL A 375 -28.58 -2.99 18.26
N THR A 376 -28.87 -4.15 18.85
CA THR A 376 -30.10 -4.42 19.60
C THR A 376 -30.30 -3.41 20.74
N ALA A 377 -29.26 -3.14 21.54
CA ALA A 377 -29.32 -2.20 22.66
C ALA A 377 -29.51 -0.74 22.21
N VAL A 378 -29.03 -0.36 21.02
CA VAL A 378 -29.23 0.98 20.46
C VAL A 378 -30.67 1.15 19.95
N GLU A 379 -31.27 0.08 19.41
CA GLU A 379 -32.65 0.04 18.96
C GLU A 379 -33.63 0.04 20.14
N SER A 380 -33.43 -0.83 21.13
CA SER A 380 -34.25 -0.86 22.35
C SER A 380 -34.21 0.49 23.08
N LYS A 381 -33.03 1.11 23.18
CA LYS A 381 -32.86 2.45 23.76
C LYS A 381 -33.64 3.53 23.01
N LYS A 382 -33.82 3.40 21.69
CA LYS A 382 -34.61 4.34 20.89
C LYS A 382 -36.09 4.21 21.26
N GLU A 383 -36.57 3.00 21.51
CA GLU A 383 -37.94 2.70 21.92
C GLU A 383 -38.19 3.13 23.35
N SER A 384 -37.32 2.75 24.29
CA SER A 384 -37.44 3.14 25.70
C SER A 384 -37.33 4.66 25.90
N LYS A 385 -36.56 5.37 25.06
CA LYS A 385 -36.54 6.84 25.04
C LYS A 385 -37.88 7.45 24.60
N LYS A 386 -38.63 6.81 23.70
CA LYS A 386 -40.00 7.26 23.34
C LYS A 386 -40.96 7.08 24.50
N GLU A 387 -40.75 6.06 25.32
CA GLU A 387 -41.53 5.77 26.53
C GLU A 387 -41.06 6.57 27.77
N GLY A 388 -40.12 7.50 27.62
CA GLY A 388 -39.62 8.34 28.72
C GLY A 388 -38.61 7.66 29.67
N LYS A 389 -38.18 6.42 29.41
CA LYS A 389 -37.17 5.70 30.19
C LYS A 389 -35.75 6.03 29.70
N LYS A 390 -34.81 6.25 30.63
CA LYS A 390 -33.39 6.46 30.33
C LYS A 390 -32.60 5.17 30.51
N GLU A 391 -32.35 4.48 29.42
CA GLU A 391 -31.52 3.28 29.42
C GLU A 391 -30.07 3.62 29.05
N LYS A 392 -29.11 3.15 29.87
CA LYS A 392 -27.68 3.35 29.65
C LYS A 392 -27.09 2.09 29.04
N ILE A 393 -26.36 2.25 27.94
CA ILE A 393 -25.63 1.16 27.31
C ILE A 393 -24.41 0.86 28.19
N THR A 394 -24.29 -0.37 28.66
CA THR A 394 -23.18 -0.84 29.48
C THR A 394 -22.08 -1.45 28.61
N PRO A 395 -20.79 -1.28 28.98
CA PRO A 395 -19.71 -1.97 28.30
C PRO A 395 -19.82 -3.48 28.50
N GLN A 396 -19.68 -4.22 27.40
CA GLN A 396 -19.68 -5.67 27.41
C GLN A 396 -18.25 -6.25 27.52
N PRO A 397 -18.06 -7.43 28.15
CA PRO A 397 -16.74 -7.98 28.46
C PRO A 397 -15.89 -8.30 27.24
N TYR A 398 -16.44 -8.95 26.20
CA TYR A 398 -15.64 -9.34 25.04
C TYR A 398 -15.13 -8.12 24.28
N LEU A 399 -16.00 -7.15 23.99
CA LEU A 399 -15.56 -5.91 23.33
C LEU A 399 -14.53 -5.15 24.17
N SER A 400 -14.69 -5.11 25.50
CA SER A 400 -13.73 -4.47 26.40
C SER A 400 -12.33 -5.11 26.32
N ALA A 401 -12.27 -6.45 26.23
CA ALA A 401 -11.02 -7.17 26.04
C ALA A 401 -10.38 -6.89 24.67
N GLN A 402 -11.19 -6.71 23.61
CA GLN A 402 -10.68 -6.50 22.26
C GLN A 402 -10.03 -5.12 22.03
N VAL A 403 -10.39 -4.09 22.81
CA VAL A 403 -9.84 -2.72 22.67
C VAL A 403 -8.32 -2.70 22.74
N VAL A 404 -7.70 -3.57 23.53
CA VAL A 404 -6.23 -3.63 23.73
C VAL A 404 -5.58 -4.88 23.14
N SER A 405 -6.36 -5.79 22.55
CA SER A 405 -5.86 -7.04 21.96
C SER A 405 -5.15 -6.80 20.62
N GLN A 406 -4.06 -7.53 20.37
CA GLN A 406 -3.31 -7.44 19.10
C GLN A 406 -4.15 -7.82 17.88
N THR A 407 -4.94 -8.90 17.98
CA THR A 407 -5.80 -9.37 16.88
C THR A 407 -7.18 -8.71 16.94
N GLY A 408 -7.73 -8.53 18.15
CA GLY A 408 -9.05 -7.91 18.35
C GLY A 408 -9.14 -6.46 17.89
N THR A 409 -8.05 -5.69 18.01
CA THR A 409 -8.04 -4.29 17.53
C THR A 409 -8.27 -4.16 16.03
N ARG A 410 -7.85 -5.14 15.21
CA ARG A 410 -8.12 -5.15 13.77
C ARG A 410 -9.60 -5.35 13.45
N LEU A 411 -10.25 -6.26 14.17
CA LEU A 411 -11.71 -6.39 14.10
C LEU A 411 -12.39 -5.10 14.56
N LEU A 412 -11.91 -4.49 15.65
CA LEU A 412 -12.50 -3.27 16.19
C LEU A 412 -12.34 -2.06 15.25
N GLU A 413 -11.22 -1.96 14.53
CA GLU A 413 -11.05 -0.99 13.43
C GLU A 413 -12.14 -1.15 12.36
N ALA A 414 -12.42 -2.38 11.94
CA ALA A 414 -13.47 -2.67 10.96
C ALA A 414 -14.86 -2.32 11.52
N LEU A 415 -15.18 -2.73 12.75
CA LEU A 415 -16.44 -2.39 13.41
C LEU A 415 -16.63 -0.87 13.52
N LEU A 416 -15.63 -0.11 13.96
CA LEU A 416 -15.70 1.35 14.03
C LEU A 416 -15.93 1.96 12.64
N THR A 417 -15.19 1.48 11.64
CA THR A 417 -15.26 2.01 10.27
C THR A 417 -16.60 1.72 9.61
N LEU A 418 -17.22 0.58 9.91
CA LEU A 418 -18.44 0.12 9.25
C LEU A 418 -19.73 0.45 10.02
N ALA A 419 -19.65 0.67 11.34
CA ALA A 419 -20.81 0.85 12.20
C ALA A 419 -21.81 1.91 11.68
N PRO A 420 -23.13 1.63 11.67
CA PRO A 420 -24.15 2.65 11.44
C PRO A 420 -23.97 3.85 12.39
N LYS A 421 -24.32 5.06 11.96
CA LYS A 421 -24.00 6.31 12.68
C LYS A 421 -24.37 6.29 14.17
N ARG A 422 -25.50 5.67 14.53
CA ARG A 422 -25.95 5.55 15.94
C ARG A 422 -25.15 4.53 16.73
N VAL A 423 -24.90 3.36 16.13
CA VAL A 423 -24.09 2.28 16.70
C VAL A 423 -22.66 2.78 16.92
N PHE A 424 -22.07 3.47 15.94
CA PHE A 424 -20.77 4.10 16.06
C PHE A 424 -20.70 5.05 17.26
N LYS A 425 -21.69 5.94 17.43
CA LYS A 425 -21.73 6.87 18.58
C LYS A 425 -21.80 6.14 19.92
N ALA A 426 -22.56 5.05 20.00
CA ALA A 426 -22.64 4.22 21.19
C ALA A 426 -21.30 3.51 21.47
N LEU A 427 -20.74 2.84 20.45
CA LEU A 427 -19.46 2.14 20.52
C LEU A 427 -18.32 3.09 20.95
N TRP A 428 -18.21 4.25 20.29
CA TRP A 428 -17.19 5.26 20.62
C TRP A 428 -17.33 5.77 22.06
N LYS A 429 -18.56 6.14 22.46
CA LYS A 429 -18.82 6.68 23.79
C LYS A 429 -18.57 5.66 24.91
N THR A 430 -18.91 4.40 24.68
CA THR A 430 -18.85 3.36 25.72
C THR A 430 -17.43 2.86 25.95
N TYR A 431 -16.63 2.72 24.89
CA TYR A 431 -15.33 2.02 24.97
C TYR A 431 -14.11 2.93 24.85
N PHE A 432 -14.23 4.13 24.27
CA PHE A 432 -13.08 5.00 23.97
C PHE A 432 -13.06 6.29 24.77
N VAL A 433 -14.20 6.99 24.86
CA VAL A 433 -14.31 8.29 25.57
C VAL A 433 -13.95 8.12 27.05
N GLY A 434 -13.14 9.03 27.57
CA GLY A 434 -12.55 9.01 28.91
C GLY A 434 -11.22 8.25 29.02
N LYS A 435 -10.79 7.55 27.96
CA LYS A 435 -9.56 6.75 27.94
C LYS A 435 -8.66 7.06 26.73
N LEU A 436 -8.99 8.08 25.93
CA LEU A 436 -8.35 8.29 24.63
C LEU A 436 -6.85 8.56 24.72
N GLY A 437 -6.37 9.28 25.73
CA GLY A 437 -4.94 9.53 25.88
C GLY A 437 -4.11 8.24 26.06
N LYS A 438 -4.55 7.33 26.94
CA LYS A 438 -3.91 6.02 27.14
C LYS A 438 -4.03 5.13 25.89
N LEU A 439 -5.22 5.07 25.27
CA LEU A 439 -5.46 4.21 24.10
C LEU A 439 -4.73 4.70 22.84
N ALA A 440 -4.66 6.02 22.61
CA ALA A 440 -3.94 6.59 21.47
C ALA A 440 -2.43 6.30 21.55
N ALA A 441 -1.88 6.24 22.77
CA ALA A 441 -0.50 5.85 23.01
C ALA A 441 -0.31 4.34 23.17
N HIS A 442 -1.30 3.48 22.99
CA HIS A 442 -1.16 2.02 23.18
C HIS A 442 -0.64 1.31 21.90
N PRO A 443 0.21 0.26 21.98
CA PRO A 443 0.77 -0.43 20.80
C PRO A 443 -0.24 -0.92 19.76
N TYR A 444 -1.42 -1.35 20.21
CA TYR A 444 -2.47 -1.93 19.35
C TYR A 444 -3.69 -0.99 19.22
N ALA A 445 -4.28 -0.58 20.35
CA ALA A 445 -5.45 0.29 20.40
C ALA A 445 -5.32 1.63 19.63
N ASN A 446 -4.10 2.14 19.40
CA ASN A 446 -3.90 3.39 18.64
C ASN A 446 -4.54 3.35 17.24
N TYR A 447 -4.58 2.17 16.60
CA TYR A 447 -5.18 2.02 15.27
C TYR A 447 -6.71 2.05 15.34
N ALA A 448 -7.31 1.43 16.36
CA ALA A 448 -8.75 1.53 16.61
C ALA A 448 -9.16 2.98 16.96
N VAL A 449 -8.36 3.70 17.76
CA VAL A 449 -8.56 5.13 18.02
C VAL A 449 -8.52 5.94 16.73
N ALA A 450 -7.53 5.68 15.86
CA ALA A 450 -7.41 6.35 14.57
C ALA A 450 -8.62 6.09 13.65
N ALA A 451 -9.10 4.83 13.57
CA ALA A 451 -10.29 4.47 12.81
C ALA A 451 -11.54 5.22 13.31
N GLY A 452 -11.72 5.29 14.64
CA GLY A 452 -12.84 6.04 15.22
C GLY A 452 -12.76 7.54 15.01
N ILE A 453 -11.57 8.15 15.13
CA ILE A 453 -11.34 9.59 14.85
C ILE A 453 -11.79 9.95 13.43
N GLY A 454 -11.57 9.07 12.46
CA GLY A 454 -12.00 9.27 11.06
C GLY A 454 -13.50 9.52 10.89
N ARG A 455 -14.33 9.14 11.87
CA ARG A 455 -15.79 9.28 11.84
C ARG A 455 -16.36 10.36 12.76
N LEU A 456 -15.52 11.04 13.55
CA LEU A 456 -15.98 12.05 14.51
C LEU A 456 -16.46 13.34 13.83
N ASP A 457 -17.45 14.00 14.42
CA ASP A 457 -17.81 15.38 14.08
C ASP A 457 -16.86 16.38 14.76
N ALA A 458 -16.99 17.67 14.44
CA ALA A 458 -16.09 18.70 14.95
C ALA A 458 -16.05 18.75 16.50
N SER A 459 -17.20 18.53 17.16
CA SER A 459 -17.26 18.40 18.61
C SER A 459 -16.50 17.19 19.12
N GLY A 460 -16.71 16.01 18.51
CA GLY A 460 -16.02 14.78 18.89
C GLY A 460 -14.51 14.89 18.71
N VAL A 461 -14.03 15.53 17.63
CA VAL A 461 -12.61 15.80 17.41
C VAL A 461 -12.02 16.65 18.54
N LYS A 462 -12.70 17.74 18.93
CA LYS A 462 -12.23 18.61 20.03
C LYS A 462 -12.18 17.88 21.36
N VAL A 463 -13.18 17.05 21.69
CA VAL A 463 -13.17 16.22 22.89
C VAL A 463 -12.02 15.22 22.86
N ALA A 464 -11.82 14.54 21.73
CA ALA A 464 -10.72 13.58 21.57
C ALA A 464 -9.35 14.23 21.75
N ILE A 465 -9.15 15.42 21.18
CA ILE A 465 -7.93 16.21 21.36
C ILE A 465 -7.73 16.57 22.83
N SER A 466 -8.77 17.05 23.52
CA SER A 466 -8.68 17.44 24.93
C SER A 466 -8.29 16.27 25.84
N GLU A 467 -8.82 15.07 25.60
CA GLU A 467 -8.46 13.87 26.37
C GLU A 467 -7.02 13.41 26.08
N ILE A 468 -6.60 13.44 24.81
CA ILE A 468 -5.23 13.06 24.42
C ILE A 468 -4.24 14.05 25.02
N GLN A 469 -4.52 15.35 24.93
CA GLN A 469 -3.70 16.40 25.50
C GLN A 469 -3.63 16.33 27.03
N GLY A 470 -4.71 15.92 27.70
CA GLY A 470 -4.73 15.69 29.15
C GLY A 470 -3.76 14.60 29.62
N THR A 471 -3.28 13.73 28.74
CA THR A 471 -2.28 12.70 29.07
C THR A 471 -0.90 13.13 28.61
N SER A 472 -0.12 13.74 29.52
CA SER A 472 1.25 14.23 29.27
C SER A 472 1.36 15.17 28.06
N GLY A 473 0.36 16.01 27.80
CA GLY A 473 0.35 16.93 26.65
C GLY A 473 0.32 16.24 25.28
N GLY A 474 0.09 14.92 25.21
CA GLY A 474 0.26 14.13 23.99
C GLY A 474 1.70 13.66 23.72
N ARG A 475 2.68 13.99 24.58
CA ARG A 475 4.10 13.61 24.43
C ARG A 475 4.30 12.10 24.28
N GLY A 476 3.44 11.30 24.91
CA GLY A 476 3.45 9.84 24.79
C GLY A 476 3.34 9.34 23.35
N LEU A 477 2.61 10.04 22.48
CA LEU A 477 2.45 9.68 21.06
C LEU A 477 3.77 9.81 20.30
N VAL A 478 4.56 10.83 20.62
CA VAL A 478 5.87 11.10 20.00
C VAL A 478 6.93 10.17 20.59
N LYS A 479 7.04 10.10 21.93
CA LYS A 479 8.03 9.27 22.65
C LYS A 479 7.91 7.78 22.28
N THR A 480 6.70 7.28 22.10
CA THR A 480 6.45 5.88 21.69
C THR A 480 6.38 5.70 20.17
N GLY A 481 6.39 6.81 19.42
CA GLY A 481 6.21 6.92 17.99
C GLY A 481 4.95 6.25 17.45
N ARG A 482 3.84 6.44 18.18
CA ARG A 482 2.49 5.99 17.85
C ARG A 482 1.68 7.19 17.36
N THR A 483 1.84 7.53 16.09
CA THR A 483 1.25 8.74 15.50
C THR A 483 -0.09 8.52 14.81
N ALA A 484 -0.67 7.31 14.88
CA ALA A 484 -1.90 6.98 14.16
C ALA A 484 -3.06 7.94 14.49
N ALA A 485 -3.21 8.31 15.77
CA ALA A 485 -4.21 9.30 16.20
C ALA A 485 -3.92 10.70 15.61
N LEU A 486 -2.67 11.18 15.65
CA LEU A 486 -2.28 12.48 15.06
C LEU A 486 -2.55 12.51 13.55
N LEU A 487 -2.20 11.44 12.84
CA LEU A 487 -2.44 11.30 11.42
C LEU A 487 -3.94 11.29 11.09
N ALA A 488 -4.74 10.54 11.85
CA ALA A 488 -6.19 10.50 11.68
C ALA A 488 -6.84 11.87 11.96
N LEU A 489 -6.38 12.59 12.99
CA LEU A 489 -6.85 13.94 13.30
C LEU A 489 -6.51 14.93 12.17
N ALA A 490 -5.27 14.92 11.68
CA ALA A 490 -4.84 15.76 10.56
C ALA A 490 -5.67 15.48 9.29
N ARG A 491 -5.87 14.21 8.95
CA ARG A 491 -6.74 13.83 7.82
C ARG A 491 -8.18 14.27 8.05
N ARG A 492 -8.73 14.09 9.25
CA ARG A 492 -10.11 14.47 9.57
C ARG A 492 -10.33 15.97 9.50
N ALA A 493 -9.35 16.77 9.93
CA ALA A 493 -9.39 18.22 9.88
C ALA A 493 -9.52 18.79 8.45
N SER A 494 -9.07 18.06 7.42
CA SER A 494 -9.28 18.47 6.02
C SER A 494 -10.77 18.56 5.64
N THR A 495 -11.61 17.74 6.28
CA THR A 495 -13.07 17.76 6.10
C THR A 495 -13.80 18.63 7.13
N LEU A 496 -13.10 19.09 8.18
CA LEU A 496 -13.65 19.87 9.30
C LEU A 496 -12.71 21.04 9.64
N PRO A 497 -12.67 22.11 8.82
CA PRO A 497 -11.67 23.17 8.94
C PRO A 497 -11.61 23.86 10.31
N ASP A 498 -12.74 23.99 11.01
CA ASP A 498 -12.83 24.58 12.36
C ASP A 498 -12.04 23.80 13.44
N THR A 499 -11.59 22.59 13.12
CA THR A 499 -10.78 21.74 14.01
C THR A 499 -9.27 21.90 13.78
N ILE A 500 -8.84 22.53 12.69
CA ILE A 500 -7.42 22.69 12.32
C ILE A 500 -6.61 23.30 13.46
N PRO A 501 -7.02 24.43 14.10
CA PRO A 501 -6.22 25.03 15.18
C PRO A 501 -6.05 24.10 16.38
N ALA A 502 -7.07 23.29 16.69
CA ALA A 502 -6.99 22.34 17.80
C ALA A 502 -6.05 21.17 17.47
N VAL A 503 -6.06 20.68 16.22
CA VAL A 503 -5.15 19.61 15.77
C VAL A 503 -3.70 20.11 15.77
N GLU A 504 -3.46 21.31 15.27
CA GLU A 504 -2.13 21.92 15.30
C GLU A 504 -1.66 22.18 16.73
N GLY A 505 -2.54 22.68 17.61
CA GLY A 505 -2.25 22.85 19.03
C GLY A 505 -1.86 21.55 19.72
N LEU A 506 -2.53 20.43 19.39
CA LEU A 506 -2.14 19.11 19.90
C LEU A 506 -0.75 18.68 19.39
N VAL A 507 -0.42 18.93 18.13
CA VAL A 507 0.89 18.59 17.57
C VAL A 507 2.00 19.42 18.24
N VAL A 508 1.77 20.72 18.42
CA VAL A 508 2.67 21.64 19.14
C VAL A 508 2.88 21.17 20.58
N SER A 509 1.81 20.79 21.27
CA SER A 509 1.84 20.26 22.64
C SER A 509 2.57 18.91 22.71
N ALA A 510 2.30 17.98 21.79
CA ALA A 510 2.90 16.65 21.78
C ALA A 510 4.41 16.66 21.49
N LEU A 511 4.86 17.66 20.73
CA LEU A 511 6.28 17.91 20.44
C LEU A 511 6.95 18.82 21.47
N ASP A 512 6.21 19.37 22.43
CA ASP A 512 6.73 20.29 23.45
C ASP A 512 7.43 21.53 22.86
N LEU A 513 6.82 22.12 21.83
CA LEU A 513 7.42 23.24 21.09
C LEU A 513 7.30 24.59 21.81
N GLY A 514 6.28 24.77 22.65
CA GLY A 514 5.90 26.09 23.18
C GLY A 514 5.70 27.08 22.03
N ASP A 515 6.38 28.23 22.12
CA ASP A 515 6.34 29.28 21.08
C ASP A 515 7.28 29.00 19.89
N ASP A 516 8.21 28.04 20.00
CA ASP A 516 9.19 27.73 18.96
C ASP A 516 8.62 26.78 17.89
N THR A 517 7.55 27.24 17.26
CA THR A 517 6.84 26.51 16.18
C THR A 517 7.72 26.27 14.95
N LYS A 518 8.86 26.98 14.81
CA LYS A 518 9.82 26.76 13.72
C LYS A 518 10.43 25.36 13.78
N GLN A 519 10.53 24.74 14.96
CA GLN A 519 11.05 23.40 15.14
C GLN A 519 10.03 22.27 14.88
N LEU A 520 8.79 22.58 14.49
CA LEU A 520 7.75 21.58 14.26
C LEU A 520 8.17 20.50 13.25
N VAL A 521 8.62 20.90 12.05
CA VAL A 521 9.04 19.95 11.01
C VAL A 521 10.24 19.11 11.43
N PRO A 522 11.37 19.70 11.91
CA PRO A 522 12.51 18.92 12.36
C PRO A 522 12.18 17.94 13.49
N CYS A 523 11.44 18.39 14.52
CA CYS A 523 11.06 17.56 15.66
C CYS A 523 10.13 16.43 15.26
N MET A 524 9.13 16.70 14.40
CA MET A 524 8.19 15.68 13.92
C MET A 524 8.88 14.68 12.99
N LEU A 525 9.77 15.12 12.09
CA LEU A 525 10.55 14.20 11.26
C LEU A 525 11.43 13.30 12.12
N ALA A 526 12.14 13.84 13.12
CA ALA A 526 12.96 13.04 14.03
C ALA A 526 12.14 12.22 15.04
N MET A 527 10.83 12.49 15.16
CA MET A 527 9.96 11.93 16.21
C MET A 527 10.52 12.17 17.62
N LYS A 528 11.00 13.40 17.87
CA LYS A 528 11.55 13.85 19.14
C LYS A 528 10.77 15.06 19.64
N THR A 529 10.66 15.21 20.95
CA THR A 529 10.21 16.47 21.55
C THR A 529 11.30 17.54 21.39
N ARG A 530 10.93 18.82 21.43
CA ARG A 530 11.86 19.95 21.29
C ARG A 530 13.08 19.85 22.21
N PRO A 531 12.94 19.57 23.53
CA PRO A 531 14.10 19.50 24.41
C PRO A 531 15.07 18.39 24.02
N VAL A 532 14.54 17.23 23.61
CA VAL A 532 15.36 16.08 23.18
C VAL A 532 16.00 16.34 21.82
N TYR A 533 15.27 16.96 20.89
CA TYR A 533 15.80 17.32 19.58
C TYR A 533 16.97 18.31 19.71
N ALA A 534 16.81 19.35 20.55
CA ALA A 534 17.83 20.34 20.81
C ALA A 534 19.09 19.75 21.46
N ALA A 535 18.93 18.90 22.49
CA ALA A 535 20.06 18.24 23.15
C ALA A 535 20.86 17.36 22.17
N LEU A 536 20.16 16.53 21.36
CA LEU A 536 20.80 15.70 20.35
C LEU A 536 21.52 16.52 19.26
N LEU A 537 20.97 17.69 18.89
CA LEU A 537 21.61 18.60 17.95
C LEU A 537 22.88 19.24 18.55
N ALA A 538 22.88 19.50 19.85
CA ALA A 538 24.03 20.02 20.61
C ALA A 538 25.09 18.94 20.92
N GLY A 539 24.81 17.67 20.65
CA GLY A 539 25.68 16.55 21.03
C GLY A 539 25.62 16.19 22.51
N GLU A 540 24.60 16.68 23.22
CA GLU A 540 24.35 16.42 24.64
C GLU A 540 23.53 15.15 24.84
N GLU A 541 23.64 14.53 26.02
CA GLU A 541 22.76 13.42 26.39
C GLU A 541 21.31 13.92 26.50
N ALA A 542 20.37 13.12 25.99
CA ALA A 542 18.96 13.49 26.02
C ALA A 542 18.50 13.72 27.47
N PRO A 543 17.80 14.81 27.77
CA PRO A 543 17.33 15.09 29.13
C PRO A 543 16.51 13.90 29.64
N GLU A 544 16.85 13.41 30.83
CA GLU A 544 16.08 12.39 31.53
C GLU A 544 14.65 12.92 31.68
N SER A 545 13.68 12.19 31.14
CA SER A 545 12.31 12.67 31.16
C SER A 545 11.73 12.54 32.56
N GLU A 546 11.32 13.66 33.15
CA GLU A 546 10.54 13.72 34.41
C GLU A 546 9.19 12.96 34.32
N ASP A 547 8.73 12.61 33.11
CA ASP A 547 7.57 11.74 32.88
C ASP A 547 7.95 10.24 32.94
N GLU A 548 8.67 9.77 33.96
CA GLU A 548 8.55 8.35 34.33
C GLU A 548 7.13 8.16 34.85
N VAL A 549 6.22 7.76 33.95
CA VAL A 549 4.89 7.29 34.33
C VAL A 549 5.10 6.22 35.40
N GLU A 550 4.54 6.42 36.60
CA GLU A 550 4.48 5.38 37.64
C GLU A 550 4.11 4.06 36.96
N LYS A 551 5.00 3.08 37.12
CA LYS A 551 4.74 1.72 36.63
C LYS A 551 3.55 1.19 37.41
N ASP A 552 2.40 1.17 36.76
CA ASP A 552 1.25 0.39 37.21
C ASP A 552 1.56 -1.07 36.83
N ASP A 553 2.42 -1.71 37.65
CA ASP A 553 3.02 -3.02 37.41
C ASP A 553 1.95 -4.11 37.16
N ASP A 554 0.74 -3.94 37.71
CA ASP A 554 -0.35 -4.90 37.63
C ASP A 554 -1.13 -4.83 36.29
N ALA A 555 -1.26 -3.64 35.68
CA ALA A 555 -1.86 -3.47 34.36
C ALA A 555 -0.88 -3.79 33.22
N GLU A 556 0.42 -3.62 33.47
CA GLU A 556 1.49 -3.87 32.50
C GLU A 556 1.89 -5.36 32.46
N ALA A 557 1.80 -6.10 33.56
CA ALA A 557 2.20 -7.52 33.62
C ALA A 557 1.35 -8.46 32.72
N LEU A 558 0.03 -8.25 32.64
CA LEU A 558 -0.87 -9.17 31.93
C LEU A 558 -0.83 -9.00 30.40
N ALA A 559 -0.49 -7.80 29.91
CA ALA A 559 -0.42 -7.50 28.47
C ALA A 559 1.02 -7.49 27.90
N ALA A 560 2.05 -7.30 28.75
CA ALA A 560 3.42 -7.06 28.28
C ALA A 560 4.24 -8.30 27.94
N ALA A 561 3.88 -9.52 28.34
CA ALA A 561 4.76 -10.68 28.15
C ALA A 561 5.04 -11.04 26.67
N LYS A 562 4.13 -10.72 25.73
CA LYS A 562 4.28 -11.03 24.29
C LYS A 562 4.56 -9.82 23.39
N ALA A 563 4.16 -8.61 23.78
CA ALA A 563 4.37 -7.36 23.01
C ALA A 563 5.79 -6.77 23.12
N ARG A 564 6.60 -7.33 24.03
CA ARG A 564 7.92 -6.80 24.43
C ARG A 564 8.92 -6.68 23.30
N ARG A 565 8.98 -7.60 22.33
CA ARG A 565 10.07 -7.58 21.33
C ARG A 565 9.94 -6.41 20.34
N SER A 566 8.78 -6.20 19.74
CA SER A 566 8.59 -5.13 18.75
C SER A 566 8.53 -3.73 19.36
N ALA A 567 7.93 -3.57 20.56
CA ALA A 567 7.89 -2.29 21.25
C ALA A 567 9.24 -1.91 21.91
N TRP A 568 10.07 -2.91 22.26
CA TRP A 568 11.45 -2.68 22.71
C TRP A 568 12.40 -2.45 21.53
N GLU A 569 12.31 -3.22 20.44
CA GLU A 569 13.10 -3.03 19.21
C GLU A 569 12.87 -1.64 18.61
N ASN A 570 11.61 -1.22 18.44
CA ASN A 570 11.27 0.12 17.95
C ASN A 570 11.73 1.26 18.89
N ARG A 571 11.78 1.01 20.20
CA ARG A 571 12.31 1.98 21.18
C ARG A 571 13.85 2.00 21.18
N ARG A 572 14.51 0.87 20.95
CA ARG A 572 15.97 0.74 20.95
C ARG A 572 16.59 1.33 19.68
N GLU A 573 16.01 1.09 18.51
CA GLU A 573 16.44 1.75 17.25
C GLU A 573 16.28 3.28 17.34
N ARG A 574 15.18 3.77 17.93
CA ARG A 574 14.93 5.21 18.09
C ARG A 574 15.68 5.86 19.26
N ARG A 575 16.17 5.08 20.22
CA ARG A 575 17.12 5.55 21.25
C ARG A 575 18.52 5.77 20.67
N GLY A 576 18.83 5.26 19.47
CA GLY A 576 20.00 5.71 18.73
C GLY A 576 19.88 7.21 18.48
N GLY A 577 20.85 8.01 18.92
CA GLY A 577 20.87 9.48 18.84
C GLY A 577 20.92 10.05 17.42
N LYS A 578 20.43 9.34 16.41
CA LYS A 578 20.36 9.81 15.02
C LYS A 578 19.07 10.61 14.81
N LEU A 579 19.20 11.79 14.22
CA LEU A 579 18.10 12.69 13.85
C LEU A 579 17.49 12.33 12.48
N ASP A 580 17.51 11.04 12.13
CA ASP A 580 17.07 10.56 10.82
C ASP A 580 15.55 10.71 10.65
N PRO A 581 15.07 11.11 9.46
CA PRO A 581 13.63 11.24 9.21
C PRO A 581 12.85 9.93 9.40
N SER A 582 11.80 10.00 10.22
CA SER A 582 10.91 8.89 10.55
C SER A 582 9.67 8.89 9.66
N LEU A 583 9.32 7.73 9.10
CA LEU A 583 8.13 7.57 8.25
C LEU A 583 6.82 8.00 8.95
N PRO A 584 6.53 7.58 10.20
CA PRO A 584 5.31 8.00 10.89
C PRO A 584 5.22 9.52 11.11
N GLY A 585 6.34 10.20 11.32
CA GLY A 585 6.40 11.65 11.46
C GLY A 585 6.17 12.35 10.13
N CYS A 586 6.83 11.89 9.07
CA CYS A 586 6.63 12.41 7.72
C CYS A 586 5.17 12.27 7.25
N LEU A 587 4.51 11.14 7.52
CA LEU A 587 3.10 10.96 7.15
C LEU A 587 2.16 11.95 7.85
N VAL A 588 2.43 12.29 9.12
CA VAL A 588 1.68 13.33 9.84
C VAL A 588 1.92 14.69 9.17
N LEU A 589 3.16 15.04 8.87
CA LEU A 589 3.50 16.30 8.20
C LEU A 589 2.86 16.42 6.82
N GLN A 590 2.86 15.35 6.03
CA GLN A 590 2.17 15.31 4.73
C GLN A 590 0.67 15.58 4.86
N ALA A 591 0.03 15.05 5.91
CA ALA A 591 -1.38 15.32 6.19
C ALA A 591 -1.61 16.77 6.65
N LEU A 592 -0.71 17.34 7.47
CA LEU A 592 -0.78 18.72 7.93
C LEU A 592 -0.57 19.73 6.79
N VAL A 593 0.37 19.46 5.86
CA VAL A 593 0.61 20.27 4.65
C VAL A 593 -0.62 20.33 3.74
N ALA A 594 -1.49 19.32 3.79
CA ALA A 594 -2.73 19.30 3.02
C ALA A 594 -3.87 20.12 3.65
N LEU A 595 -3.66 20.69 4.83
CA LEU A 595 -4.64 21.57 5.48
C LEU A 595 -4.47 23.01 4.97
N PRO A 596 -5.55 23.82 4.96
CA PRO A 596 -5.47 25.26 4.69
C PRO A 596 -4.88 26.04 5.88
N SER A 597 -3.66 25.69 6.29
CA SER A 597 -2.88 26.34 7.35
C SER A 597 -1.42 26.51 6.91
N THR A 598 -0.75 27.53 7.43
CA THR A 598 0.65 27.82 7.11
C THR A 598 1.64 27.32 8.14
N LEU A 599 1.22 26.90 9.34
CA LEU A 599 2.11 26.58 10.46
C LEU A 599 3.23 25.59 10.08
N THR A 600 2.85 24.49 9.43
CA THR A 600 3.80 23.44 9.01
C THR A 600 4.72 23.94 7.87
N LEU A 601 4.18 24.76 6.96
CA LEU A 601 4.92 25.34 5.85
C LEU A 601 5.93 26.42 6.34
N ASP A 602 5.53 27.21 7.33
CA ASP A 602 6.36 28.23 7.96
C ASP A 602 7.53 27.58 8.70
N SER A 603 7.29 26.48 9.42
CA SER A 603 8.34 25.68 10.05
C SER A 603 9.31 25.06 9.04
N LEU A 604 8.80 24.47 7.96
CA LEU A 604 9.64 23.88 6.90
C LEU A 604 10.54 24.95 6.25
N LEU A 605 9.99 26.10 5.88
CA LEU A 605 10.72 27.16 5.20
C LEU A 605 11.50 28.10 6.13
N ALA A 606 11.52 27.80 7.42
CA ALA A 606 12.43 28.40 8.39
C ALA A 606 13.77 27.65 8.47
N GLN A 607 13.84 26.42 7.94
CA GLN A 607 15.06 25.60 7.96
C GLN A 607 16.11 26.12 6.96
N ASN A 608 17.38 25.84 7.28
CA ASN A 608 18.51 26.16 6.40
C ASN A 608 18.39 25.38 5.07
N PRO A 609 18.70 25.99 3.91
CA PRO A 609 18.79 25.31 2.61
C PRO A 609 19.47 23.93 2.64
N ASP A 610 20.57 23.78 3.41
CA ASP A 610 21.32 22.52 3.49
C ASP A 610 20.51 21.40 4.16
N ILE A 611 19.69 21.74 5.16
CA ILE A 611 18.77 20.79 5.80
C ILE A 611 17.69 20.36 4.80
N LEU A 612 17.17 21.30 4.02
CA LEU A 612 16.15 21.00 3.00
C LEU A 612 16.71 20.15 1.86
N LEU A 613 17.98 20.33 1.47
CA LEU A 613 18.67 19.41 0.57
C LEU A 613 18.79 18.02 1.18
N GLY A 614 19.17 17.92 2.46
CA GLY A 614 19.20 16.65 3.19
C GLY A 614 17.83 15.95 3.20
N TYR A 615 16.74 16.72 3.32
CA TYR A 615 15.38 16.17 3.19
C TYR A 615 15.07 15.70 1.77
N ALA A 616 15.49 16.44 0.75
CA ALA A 616 15.28 16.06 -0.64
C ALA A 616 16.00 14.76 -1.04
N SER A 617 17.15 14.48 -0.42
CA SER A 617 17.91 13.24 -0.61
C SER A 617 17.48 12.10 0.34
N SER A 618 16.45 12.31 1.17
CA SER A 618 15.96 11.28 2.11
C SER A 618 14.88 10.41 1.46
N PRO A 619 14.90 9.07 1.64
CA PRO A 619 13.82 8.19 1.18
C PRO A 619 12.49 8.43 1.90
N VAL A 620 12.50 9.17 3.01
CA VAL A 620 11.31 9.47 3.80
C VAL A 620 10.91 10.94 3.65
N ALA A 621 11.84 11.87 3.88
CA ALA A 621 11.51 13.31 3.93
C ALA A 621 11.28 13.94 2.54
N SER A 622 11.82 13.36 1.46
CA SER A 622 11.60 13.85 0.09
C SER A 622 10.11 13.93 -0.27
N HIS A 623 9.33 12.94 0.19
CA HIS A 623 7.88 12.90 0.00
C HIS A 623 7.14 14.07 0.67
N LEU A 624 7.69 14.66 1.74
CA LEU A 624 7.12 15.89 2.32
C LEU A 624 7.27 17.06 1.34
N LEU A 625 8.44 17.21 0.72
CA LEU A 625 8.71 18.26 -0.27
C LEU A 625 7.82 18.08 -1.50
N ASP A 626 7.67 16.85 -1.99
CA ASP A 626 6.74 16.53 -3.08
C ASP A 626 5.31 16.95 -2.75
N LYS A 627 4.85 16.70 -1.52
CA LYS A 627 3.52 17.13 -1.07
C LYS A 627 3.38 18.65 -1.04
N VAL A 628 4.40 19.38 -0.60
CA VAL A 628 4.38 20.85 -0.63
C VAL A 628 4.25 21.37 -2.06
N LEU A 629 4.91 20.73 -3.04
CA LEU A 629 4.88 21.16 -4.44
C LEU A 629 3.58 20.79 -5.16
N THR A 630 3.01 19.63 -4.86
CA THR A 630 1.90 19.03 -5.62
C THR A 630 0.52 19.30 -5.04
N VAL A 631 0.39 19.48 -3.72
CA VAL A 631 -0.91 19.60 -3.08
C VAL A 631 -1.56 20.96 -3.40
N PRO A 632 -2.81 21.00 -3.92
CA PRO A 632 -3.48 22.26 -4.28
C PRO A 632 -3.74 23.20 -3.10
N ALA A 633 -3.91 22.66 -1.89
CA ALA A 633 -4.12 23.46 -0.67
C ALA A 633 -2.92 24.35 -0.32
N VAL A 634 -1.72 24.01 -0.82
CA VAL A 634 -0.51 24.78 -0.54
C VAL A 634 -0.50 26.08 -1.34
N PRO A 635 -0.41 27.26 -0.70
CA PRO A 635 -0.41 28.52 -1.42
C PRO A 635 0.80 28.65 -2.34
N ALA A 636 0.60 29.21 -3.54
CA ALA A 636 1.65 29.35 -4.56
C ALA A 636 2.90 30.09 -4.06
N LYS A 637 2.75 31.02 -3.10
CA LYS A 637 3.87 31.71 -2.43
C LYS A 637 4.83 30.73 -1.76
N TYR A 638 4.32 29.71 -1.08
CA TYR A 638 5.14 28.71 -0.37
C TYR A 638 5.86 27.79 -1.34
N ARG A 639 5.17 27.34 -2.40
CA ARG A 639 5.80 26.58 -3.50
C ARG A 639 6.94 27.37 -4.12
N ARG A 640 6.70 28.63 -4.48
CA ARG A 640 7.71 29.52 -5.05
C ARG A 640 8.89 29.74 -4.10
N LYS A 641 8.64 29.92 -2.80
CA LYS A 641 9.68 30.09 -1.79
C LYS A 641 10.54 28.82 -1.67
N LEU A 642 9.93 27.63 -1.62
CA LEU A 642 10.65 26.35 -1.60
C LEU A 642 11.54 26.17 -2.84
N ILE A 643 11.00 26.45 -4.03
CA ILE A 643 11.75 26.40 -5.29
C ILE A 643 12.94 27.36 -5.24
N MET A 644 12.73 28.59 -4.76
CA MET A 644 13.81 29.57 -4.62
C MET A 644 14.88 29.17 -3.60
N THR A 645 14.54 28.38 -2.57
CA THR A 645 15.51 27.93 -1.57
C THR A 645 16.59 27.03 -2.17
N PHE A 646 16.27 26.24 -3.20
CA PHE A 646 17.25 25.38 -3.89
C PHE A 646 18.07 26.11 -4.96
N MET A 647 17.85 27.41 -5.15
CA MET A 647 18.58 28.20 -6.14
C MET A 647 20.08 28.21 -5.82
N GLY A 648 20.91 27.87 -6.81
CA GLY A 648 22.36 27.69 -6.62
C GLY A 648 22.77 26.30 -6.11
N GLN A 649 21.81 25.44 -5.72
CA GLN A 649 22.05 24.07 -5.26
C GLN A 649 21.36 23.01 -6.12
N TYR A 650 20.72 23.40 -7.23
CA TYR A 650 20.04 22.49 -8.14
C TYR A 650 20.98 21.45 -8.78
N GLU A 651 22.28 21.76 -8.88
CA GLU A 651 23.27 20.79 -9.34
C GLU A 651 23.32 19.57 -8.40
N LEU A 652 23.49 19.82 -7.10
CA LEU A 652 23.55 18.76 -6.08
C LEU A 652 22.22 17.99 -6.03
N LEU A 653 21.10 18.71 -6.08
CA LEU A 653 19.77 18.12 -6.06
C LEU A 653 19.55 17.18 -7.26
N ALA A 654 19.88 17.62 -8.48
CA ALA A 654 19.65 16.85 -9.70
C ALA A 654 20.59 15.65 -9.85
N GLN A 655 21.77 15.68 -9.21
CA GLN A 655 22.72 14.56 -9.24
C GLN A 655 22.44 13.48 -8.20
N ASP A 656 21.62 13.77 -7.17
CA ASP A 656 21.25 12.79 -6.14
C ASP A 656 20.23 11.76 -6.64
N ARG A 657 20.32 10.51 -6.15
CA ARG A 657 19.43 9.41 -6.51
C ARG A 657 17.96 9.70 -6.22
N LEU A 658 17.67 10.37 -5.10
CA LEU A 658 16.32 10.72 -4.65
C LEU A 658 16.01 12.19 -4.90
N GLY A 659 17.00 13.07 -4.71
CA GLY A 659 16.89 14.49 -4.99
C GLY A 659 16.54 14.78 -6.45
N SER A 660 17.01 13.98 -7.41
CA SER A 660 16.65 14.12 -8.83
C SER A 660 15.14 13.99 -9.08
N ARG A 661 14.43 13.20 -8.27
CA ARG A 661 12.97 13.10 -8.32
C ARG A 661 12.30 14.36 -7.79
N VAL A 662 12.83 14.95 -6.72
CA VAL A 662 12.34 16.24 -6.21
C VAL A 662 12.61 17.35 -7.22
N ALA A 663 13.76 17.36 -7.90
CA ALA A 663 14.06 18.31 -8.98
C ALA A 663 13.07 18.17 -10.15
N ASP A 664 12.70 16.94 -10.52
CA ASP A 664 11.66 16.67 -11.50
C ASP A 664 10.28 17.21 -11.06
N THR A 665 9.88 16.99 -9.81
CA THR A 665 8.64 17.54 -9.25
C THR A 665 8.64 19.07 -9.25
N VAL A 666 9.76 19.69 -8.88
CA VAL A 666 9.96 21.15 -8.94
C VAL A 666 9.78 21.64 -10.37
N TRP A 667 10.43 21.01 -11.34
CA TRP A 667 10.33 21.39 -12.75
C TRP A 667 8.90 21.31 -13.27
N ALA A 668 8.20 20.21 -12.95
CA ALA A 668 6.81 20.00 -13.36
C ALA A 668 5.86 21.07 -12.79
N THR A 669 6.09 21.50 -11.54
CA THR A 669 5.20 22.43 -10.81
C THR A 669 5.60 23.90 -10.91
N ALA A 670 6.82 24.21 -11.36
CA ALA A 670 7.31 25.57 -11.54
C ALA A 670 6.59 26.33 -12.66
N ASP A 671 6.38 27.64 -12.44
CA ASP A 671 5.95 28.55 -13.50
C ASP A 671 7.07 28.78 -14.53
N GLY A 672 6.73 29.30 -15.72
CA GLY A 672 7.71 29.43 -16.80
C GLY A 672 8.90 30.32 -16.46
N PHE A 673 8.67 31.36 -15.66
CA PHE A 673 9.74 32.21 -15.15
C PHE A 673 10.72 31.43 -14.25
N MET A 674 10.21 30.63 -13.31
CA MET A 674 11.07 29.81 -12.46
C MET A 674 11.78 28.71 -13.25
N ARG A 675 11.13 28.10 -14.24
CA ARG A 675 11.79 27.13 -15.13
C ARG A 675 12.98 27.75 -15.86
N GLU A 676 12.82 28.92 -16.47
CA GLU A 676 13.92 29.62 -17.14
C GLU A 676 15.03 29.97 -16.15
N LYS A 677 14.69 30.42 -14.94
CA LYS A 677 15.67 30.77 -13.90
C LYS A 677 16.47 29.55 -13.42
N ILE A 678 15.80 28.42 -13.17
CA ILE A 678 16.44 27.15 -12.78
C ILE A 678 17.37 26.68 -13.90
N ALA A 679 16.88 26.64 -15.15
CA ALA A 679 17.67 26.20 -16.29
C ALA A 679 18.94 27.08 -16.48
N LYS A 680 18.80 28.41 -16.37
CA LYS A 680 19.96 29.32 -16.43
C LYS A 680 20.97 29.07 -15.31
N SER A 681 20.53 28.75 -14.10
CA SER A 681 21.43 28.44 -12.98
C SER A 681 22.27 27.18 -13.20
N LEU A 682 21.81 26.27 -14.06
CA LEU A 682 22.47 24.98 -14.33
C LEU A 682 23.38 24.98 -15.56
N ILE A 683 23.42 26.08 -16.32
CA ILE A 683 24.29 26.25 -17.49
C ILE A 683 25.77 25.95 -17.16
N PRO A 684 26.37 26.48 -16.08
CA PRO A 684 27.77 26.19 -15.73
C PRO A 684 28.03 24.72 -15.42
N HIS A 685 26.99 23.98 -15.04
CA HIS A 685 27.06 22.59 -14.57
C HIS A 685 26.58 21.58 -15.63
N ALA A 686 26.33 22.01 -16.87
CA ALA A 686 25.73 21.18 -17.91
C ALA A 686 26.53 19.89 -18.18
N THR A 687 27.86 19.99 -18.24
CA THR A 687 28.75 18.82 -18.45
C THR A 687 28.71 17.86 -17.27
N ALA A 688 28.75 18.37 -16.04
CA ALA A 688 28.68 17.56 -14.83
C ALA A 688 27.34 16.82 -14.74
N LEU A 689 26.24 17.52 -15.00
CA LEU A 689 24.90 16.93 -15.05
C LEU A 689 24.78 15.87 -16.14
N GLY A 690 25.29 16.12 -17.35
CA GLY A 690 25.26 15.16 -18.46
C GLY A 690 26.01 13.86 -18.17
N ASN A 691 27.09 13.93 -17.39
CA ASN A 691 27.90 12.78 -16.99
C ASN A 691 27.39 12.06 -15.73
N SER A 692 26.47 12.69 -14.97
CA SER A 692 25.89 12.09 -13.77
C SER A 692 24.88 11.00 -14.12
N GLN A 693 24.89 9.90 -13.35
CA GLN A 693 23.96 8.77 -13.51
C GLN A 693 22.49 9.21 -13.47
N TYR A 694 22.17 10.17 -12.59
CA TYR A 694 20.82 10.69 -12.39
C TYR A 694 20.63 12.06 -13.06
N GLY A 695 21.64 12.95 -12.96
CA GLY A 695 21.57 14.31 -13.52
C GLY A 695 21.33 14.36 -15.02
N ARG A 696 21.77 13.34 -15.78
CA ARG A 696 21.61 13.27 -17.24
C ARG A 696 20.15 13.28 -17.69
N PHE A 697 19.24 12.77 -16.87
CA PHE A 697 17.80 12.78 -17.18
C PHE A 697 17.24 14.19 -17.05
N PHE A 698 17.64 14.90 -15.99
CA PHE A 698 17.24 16.28 -15.75
C PHE A 698 17.85 17.21 -16.80
N ALA A 699 19.14 17.07 -17.11
CA ALA A 699 19.83 17.83 -18.16
C ALA A 699 19.14 17.72 -19.53
N ARG A 700 18.67 16.52 -19.91
CA ARG A 700 17.91 16.31 -21.15
C ARG A 700 16.57 17.05 -21.15
N LYS A 701 15.87 17.10 -20.01
CA LYS A 701 14.60 17.84 -19.88
C LYS A 701 14.79 19.35 -19.94
N LEU A 702 15.91 19.85 -19.43
CA LEU A 702 16.22 21.27 -19.42
C LEU A 702 16.66 21.81 -20.78
N ASP A 703 17.18 20.96 -21.67
CA ASP A 703 17.80 21.33 -22.94
C ASP A 703 18.68 22.59 -22.84
N LEU A 704 19.68 22.52 -21.96
CA LEU A 704 20.56 23.65 -21.62
C LEU A 704 21.32 24.19 -22.83
N HIS A 705 21.57 23.35 -23.84
CA HIS A 705 22.28 23.74 -25.05
C HIS A 705 21.39 24.60 -25.96
N LEU A 706 20.11 24.25 -26.11
CA LEU A 706 19.14 25.11 -26.81
C LEU A 706 18.96 26.44 -26.09
N LEU A 707 18.85 26.44 -24.75
CA LEU A 707 18.73 27.66 -23.96
C LEU A 707 19.93 28.62 -24.14
N GLN A 708 21.16 28.09 -24.23
CA GLN A 708 22.37 28.90 -24.43
C GLN A 708 22.44 29.54 -25.82
N ARG A 709 22.06 28.78 -26.86
CA ARG A 709 22.21 29.23 -28.25
C ARG A 709 21.01 30.04 -28.74
N ARG A 710 19.81 29.58 -28.43
CA ARG A 710 18.54 30.09 -28.95
C ARG A 710 17.51 30.14 -27.82
N PRO A 711 17.62 31.12 -26.90
CA PRO A 711 16.74 31.20 -25.74
C PRO A 711 15.28 31.42 -26.10
N ASP A 712 14.99 32.06 -27.23
CA ASP A 712 13.61 32.29 -27.68
C ASP A 712 12.95 30.98 -28.15
N GLU A 713 13.64 30.19 -28.97
CA GLU A 713 13.19 28.84 -29.36
C GLU A 713 13.05 27.90 -28.15
N TRP A 714 13.92 28.05 -27.15
CA TRP A 714 13.80 27.31 -25.91
C TRP A 714 12.54 27.69 -25.13
N ARG A 715 12.21 28.99 -25.04
CA ARG A 715 10.96 29.45 -24.40
C ARG A 715 9.74 28.92 -25.15
N GLU A 716 9.80 28.84 -26.48
CA GLU A 716 8.74 28.24 -27.28
C GLU A 716 8.57 26.74 -26.99
N SER A 717 9.66 25.97 -26.98
CA SER A 717 9.61 24.52 -26.81
C SER A 717 9.31 24.08 -25.37
N VAL A 718 9.84 24.77 -24.38
CA VAL A 718 9.75 24.38 -22.96
C VAL A 718 8.64 25.09 -22.20
N LEU A 719 8.33 26.34 -22.56
CA LEU A 719 7.27 27.13 -21.91
C LEU A 719 5.98 27.19 -22.74
N GLY A 720 6.02 26.79 -24.02
CA GLY A 720 4.87 26.86 -24.92
C GLY A 720 4.49 28.28 -25.35
N VAL A 721 5.38 29.26 -25.16
CA VAL A 721 5.12 30.68 -25.45
C VAL A 721 5.53 30.99 -26.89
N ARG A 722 4.59 30.92 -27.85
CA ARG A 722 4.82 31.32 -29.26
C ARG A 722 5.09 32.82 -29.36
N HIS A 723 6.23 33.23 -29.91
CA HIS A 723 6.51 34.62 -30.25
C HIS A 723 6.06 34.92 -31.69
N HIS A 724 4.91 35.58 -31.84
CA HIS A 724 4.39 36.04 -33.14
C HIS A 724 5.11 37.31 -33.64
N PHE A 725 6.45 37.35 -33.68
CA PHE A 725 7.19 38.51 -34.19
C PHE A 725 8.54 38.11 -34.82
N ALA A 726 8.52 37.28 -35.86
CA ALA A 726 9.74 37.01 -36.63
C ALA A 726 9.47 36.59 -38.09
N HIS A 727 8.44 37.10 -38.77
CA HIS A 727 8.35 37.04 -40.23
C HIS A 727 7.55 38.22 -40.77
N GLN A 728 8.18 39.40 -40.77
CA GLN A 728 7.84 40.48 -41.69
C GLN A 728 9.09 41.31 -41.93
N LYS A 729 10.08 40.68 -42.55
CA LYS A 729 11.08 41.39 -43.33
C LYS A 729 11.55 40.49 -44.45
N ASP A 730 11.41 41.04 -45.66
CA ASP A 730 11.91 40.58 -46.94
C ASP A 730 11.25 39.34 -47.55
N GLU A 731 10.25 39.58 -48.40
CA GLU A 731 10.31 39.18 -49.81
C GLU A 731 9.16 39.82 -50.62
N LEU A 732 9.55 40.68 -51.58
CA LEU A 732 8.72 41.18 -52.67
C LEU A 732 8.77 40.18 -53.84
N ALA A 733 7.63 39.74 -54.37
CA ALA A 733 7.33 39.55 -55.80
C ALA A 733 5.85 39.05 -55.98
N PRO A 734 5.27 38.95 -57.20
CA PRO A 734 4.38 39.96 -57.78
C PRO A 734 2.94 39.44 -58.03
N LEU A 735 2.02 40.39 -58.28
CA LEU A 735 0.61 40.15 -58.63
C LEU A 735 0.45 39.55 -60.04
N PRO A 736 -0.60 38.75 -60.27
CA PRO A 736 -1.32 38.73 -61.54
C PRO A 736 -2.75 39.28 -61.43
N GLU A 737 -3.14 39.91 -62.52
CA GLU A 737 -4.25 40.84 -62.78
C GLU A 737 -5.59 40.15 -63.13
N PRO A 738 -6.68 40.91 -63.38
CA PRO A 738 -8.02 40.63 -62.87
C PRO A 738 -9.07 40.35 -63.96
N GLU A 739 -10.26 39.91 -63.53
CA GLU A 739 -11.56 40.05 -64.21
C GLU A 739 -12.64 39.82 -63.11
N VAL A 740 -13.75 40.54 -62.91
CA VAL A 740 -14.46 41.69 -63.52
C VAL A 740 -15.32 42.33 -62.40
N GLU A 741 -15.63 43.62 -62.55
CA GLU A 741 -16.45 44.48 -61.68
C GLU A 741 -17.92 44.05 -61.47
N ALA A 742 -18.48 44.35 -60.28
CA ALA A 742 -19.67 45.20 -60.15
C ALA A 742 -19.85 45.71 -58.70
N THR A 743 -20.13 47.00 -58.62
CA THR A 743 -20.18 47.95 -57.49
C THR A 743 -21.35 47.78 -56.49
N GLU A 744 -21.05 47.84 -55.19
CA GLU A 744 -22.02 48.16 -54.12
C GLU A 744 -21.61 49.46 -53.38
N THR A 745 -22.60 50.26 -53.01
CA THR A 745 -22.47 51.70 -52.69
C THR A 745 -22.23 52.00 -51.20
N ALA A 746 -21.71 53.20 -50.92
CA ALA A 746 -21.16 53.62 -49.63
C ALA A 746 -22.17 53.79 -48.47
N GLU A 747 -23.47 53.55 -48.68
CA GLU A 747 -24.49 53.66 -47.62
C GLU A 747 -24.64 52.38 -46.78
N GLU A 748 -24.40 51.19 -47.34
CA GLU A 748 -24.48 49.94 -46.57
C GLU A 748 -23.32 49.74 -45.60
N ARG A 749 -22.15 50.32 -45.91
CA ARG A 749 -20.95 50.26 -45.06
C ARG A 749 -21.10 51.06 -43.75
N LYS A 750 -21.99 52.06 -43.71
CA LYS A 750 -22.27 52.86 -42.49
C LYS A 750 -23.27 52.19 -41.55
N LYS A 751 -24.20 51.37 -42.05
CA LYS A 751 -25.19 50.64 -41.22
C LYS A 751 -24.54 49.50 -40.43
N ARG A 752 -23.68 48.68 -41.07
CA ARG A 752 -22.95 47.58 -40.39
C ARG A 752 -21.94 48.07 -39.33
N ARG A 753 -21.39 49.29 -39.48
CA ARG A 753 -20.50 49.91 -38.48
C ARG A 753 -21.22 50.43 -37.24
N LYS A 754 -22.53 50.71 -37.33
CA LYS A 754 -23.33 51.20 -36.19
C LYS A 754 -23.93 50.05 -35.38
N GLU A 755 -24.16 48.90 -36.01
CA GLU A 755 -24.65 47.68 -35.35
C GLU A 755 -23.55 46.97 -34.56
N LYS A 756 -22.31 46.95 -35.06
CA LYS A 756 -21.15 46.35 -34.35
C LYS A 756 -20.60 47.17 -33.17
N LYS A 757 -21.21 48.32 -32.85
CA LYS A 757 -20.84 49.17 -31.70
C LYS A 757 -21.80 49.01 -30.51
N ARG A 758 -22.80 48.13 -30.62
CA ARG A 758 -23.80 47.89 -29.56
C ARG A 758 -23.62 46.60 -28.74
N GLU A 759 -22.64 45.76 -29.08
CA GLU A 759 -22.20 44.67 -28.20
C GLU A 759 -20.81 45.02 -27.63
N ARG A 760 -20.82 45.78 -26.54
CA ARG A 760 -19.72 45.82 -25.57
C ARG A 760 -20.34 45.32 -24.27
N ASP A 761 -19.92 44.14 -23.84
CA ASP A 761 -20.39 43.52 -22.60
C ASP A 761 -19.83 44.27 -21.38
N GLU A 762 -20.67 44.38 -20.36
CA GLU A 762 -20.46 45.12 -19.10
C GLU A 762 -19.24 44.63 -18.28
N ILE A 763 -18.56 43.59 -18.74
CA ILE A 763 -17.39 42.98 -18.09
C ILE A 763 -16.11 43.80 -18.38
N ASP A 764 -15.94 44.33 -19.60
CA ASP A 764 -14.73 45.08 -19.98
C ASP A 764 -14.65 46.47 -19.29
N ASP A 765 -15.79 47.07 -18.96
CA ASP A 765 -15.84 48.35 -18.24
C ASP A 765 -15.54 48.22 -16.74
N VAL A 766 -15.77 47.03 -16.15
CA VAL A 766 -15.43 46.74 -14.74
C VAL A 766 -13.92 46.52 -14.57
N PHE A 767 -13.25 45.84 -15.51
CA PHE A 767 -11.80 45.64 -15.45
C PHE A 767 -11.02 46.96 -15.64
N ALA A 768 -11.51 47.86 -16.49
CA ALA A 768 -10.93 49.20 -16.66
C ALA A 768 -11.08 50.10 -15.41
N ALA A 769 -12.14 49.91 -14.61
CA ALA A 769 -12.36 50.66 -13.36
C ALA A 769 -11.43 50.23 -12.21
N VAL A 770 -11.01 48.96 -12.17
CA VAL A 770 -10.11 48.43 -11.14
C VAL A 770 -8.66 48.87 -11.37
N GLU A 771 -8.20 48.98 -12.62
CA GLU A 771 -6.87 49.49 -12.95
C GLU A 771 -6.69 50.98 -12.61
N LYS A 772 -7.74 51.80 -12.75
CA LYS A 772 -7.71 53.22 -12.36
C LYS A 772 -7.67 53.43 -10.83
N LYS A 773 -8.22 52.51 -10.02
CA LYS A 773 -8.13 52.56 -8.56
C LYS A 773 -6.75 52.15 -8.03
N ARG A 774 -6.04 51.23 -8.70
CA ARG A 774 -4.68 50.79 -8.31
C ARG A 774 -3.61 51.86 -8.56
N LYS A 775 -3.73 52.66 -9.62
CA LYS A 775 -2.78 53.76 -9.92
C LYS A 775 -2.91 54.99 -9.00
N ARG A 776 -3.92 55.06 -8.12
CA ARG A 776 -4.14 56.20 -7.21
C ARG A 776 -3.70 55.98 -5.74
N LYS A 777 -3.19 54.79 -5.37
CA LYS A 777 -2.66 54.52 -4.01
C LYS A 777 -1.13 54.35 -3.94
N SER A 778 -0.43 54.59 -5.04
CA SER A 778 1.03 54.74 -5.08
C SER A 778 1.34 56.11 -5.69
N LYS A 779 1.08 57.15 -4.88
CA LYS A 779 1.72 58.46 -4.93
C LYS A 779 1.53 59.10 -3.57
#